data_AF-A0A923EKX4-F1
#
_entry.id   AF-A0A923EKX4-F1
#
_cell.length_a   1.000
_cell.length_b   1.000
_cell.length_c   1.000
_cell.angle_alpha   90.00
_cell.angle_beta   90.00
_cell.angle_gamma   90.00
#
_symmetry.space_group_name_H-M   'P 1'
#
loop_
_entity.id
_entity.type
_entity.pdbx_description
1 polymer ?
#
loop_
_entity_poly.entity_id
_entity_poly.type
_entity_poly.pdbx_seq_one_letter_code
_entity_poly.pdbx_strand_id
1 'polypeptide(L)'
;MAMGRYFKNLNFSLGVALSTVVVIMALTSLFWTPYSPNTMDARHRMVNSIVVGLMTVAIGMGTGIVLGLISAWGGRLADEIIMRFSDLLFGFPAVLSAILITSVMGPSAVNAMLAIGIFYIPVFARLTRASALTVKGLDYITAARAAGQGEVAIIRRHVLPNILSPLIIQATIQFAVAILAEAGLSYLGMGTQPPHPSWGRMLNEAQTFMELAPWMAVFPGMAIAWTVLGFNLLGDGLREIAKELINRVLEQIDPEAVIDLTARLVRCNSVWDPQAGTSEAETAALVARWTQDRGFDVAVEAVAPGRPNVIVRWTAGPGPRTLMFEGHTDVVTPGDLSRWQYDPFGAQIEKGRMFGRGTNDTKGNLAAMLVAMAAMKASGIPLAGSIVGGVLCDEEDMMTGVQHFIEQGHADPVTAAVICEPQDGLVCIAQKGAVRARFTIQGRMSHGAMPLSGLNPAPAVARIIDGLARLEADAVQTCGHDPLLGWPSFTPTVVQAPSQGPPQLNVVPGEAKILVDVRTIPGQHHDAIREALSVLAQQTATEVNDRYLEYDSQLGIQRPWELDVTVQFLSDRPCTRTDDGDPIVASAVWASRQISGREPEFAGVPGATDGTFLWALKDIPIVTMGAGDRQVPHQVDEWVDLNQLVNTARIYALTALHYLYPGDSR
;
A
#
# COMPACT_ATOMS: atom_id res chain seq x y z
N MET A 1 19.63 5.14 -23.12
CA MET A 1 18.80 6.11 -22.35
C MET A 1 19.18 6.21 -20.87
N ALA A 2 19.53 5.13 -20.16
CA ALA A 2 19.82 5.15 -18.71
C ALA A 2 20.95 6.11 -18.28
N MET A 3 22.06 6.17 -19.04
CA MET A 3 23.25 6.96 -18.65
C MET A 3 23.04 8.48 -18.74
N GLY A 4 22.14 8.95 -19.62
CA GLY A 4 21.85 10.38 -19.79
C GLY A 4 21.07 11.01 -18.63
N ARG A 5 20.45 10.18 -17.78
CA ARG A 5 19.74 10.66 -16.58
C ARG A 5 20.71 11.02 -15.46
N TYR A 6 21.81 10.28 -15.33
CA TYR A 6 22.84 10.53 -14.34
C TYR A 6 23.47 11.91 -14.52
N PHE A 7 23.82 12.29 -15.76
CA PHE A 7 24.46 13.57 -16.06
C PHE A 7 23.50 14.79 -16.08
N LYS A 8 22.19 14.60 -15.85
CA LYS A 8 21.26 15.72 -15.65
C LYS A 8 21.22 16.19 -14.20
N ASN A 9 21.55 15.33 -13.25
CA ASN A 9 21.64 15.70 -11.85
C ASN A 9 22.96 16.50 -11.63
N LEU A 10 22.83 17.71 -11.09
CA LEU A 10 23.94 18.64 -10.90
C LEU A 10 24.97 18.09 -9.91
N ASN A 11 24.50 17.56 -8.77
CA ASN A 11 25.34 16.97 -7.73
C ASN A 11 26.12 15.76 -8.25
N PHE A 12 25.47 14.88 -9.01
CA PHE A 12 26.15 13.75 -9.64
C PHE A 12 27.21 14.21 -10.65
N SER A 13 26.88 15.17 -11.52
CA SER A 13 27.78 15.63 -12.59
C SER A 13 29.01 16.35 -12.03
N LEU A 14 28.81 17.24 -11.06
CA LEU A 14 29.91 17.88 -10.31
C LEU A 14 30.71 16.86 -9.52
N GLY A 15 30.04 15.93 -8.83
CA GLY A 15 30.68 14.86 -8.07
C GLY A 15 31.59 14.00 -8.95
N VAL A 16 31.12 13.58 -10.13
CA VAL A 16 31.93 12.84 -11.13
C VAL A 16 33.10 13.68 -11.61
N ALA A 17 32.89 14.95 -11.97
CA ALA A 17 33.98 15.82 -12.44
C ALA A 17 35.07 16.00 -11.38
N LEU A 18 34.69 16.33 -10.14
CA LEU A 18 35.61 16.57 -9.04
C LEU A 18 36.34 15.29 -8.62
N SER A 19 35.63 14.16 -8.49
CA SER A 19 36.25 12.87 -8.15
C SER A 19 37.16 12.34 -9.26
N THR A 20 36.85 12.59 -10.54
CA THR A 20 37.71 12.22 -11.67
C THR A 20 39.06 12.94 -11.60
N VAL A 21 39.07 14.24 -11.27
CA VAL A 21 40.31 14.99 -11.06
C VAL A 21 41.14 14.36 -9.94
N VAL A 22 40.51 13.98 -8.83
CA VAL A 22 41.19 13.32 -7.70
C VAL A 22 41.75 11.95 -8.08
N VAL A 23 41.00 11.15 -8.85
CA VAL A 23 41.47 9.86 -9.36
C VAL A 23 42.66 10.05 -10.31
N ILE A 24 42.61 11.04 -11.20
CA ILE A 24 43.75 11.40 -12.07
C ILE A 24 44.96 11.83 -11.23
N MET A 25 44.77 12.66 -10.21
CA MET A 25 45.83 13.03 -9.27
C MET A 25 46.42 11.81 -8.56
N ALA A 26 45.59 10.85 -8.14
CA ALA A 26 46.02 9.59 -7.56
C ALA A 26 46.90 8.78 -8.53
N LEU A 27 46.43 8.61 -9.77
CA LEU A 27 47.11 7.83 -10.79
C LEU A 27 48.43 8.48 -11.21
N THR A 28 48.45 9.80 -11.37
CA THR A 28 49.68 10.55 -11.66
C THR A 28 50.69 10.46 -10.51
N SER A 29 50.23 10.43 -9.25
CA SER A 29 51.11 10.28 -8.07
C SER A 29 51.86 8.94 -8.02
N LEU A 30 51.39 7.91 -8.73
CA LEU A 30 52.11 6.63 -8.87
C LEU A 30 53.39 6.79 -9.71
N PHE A 31 53.37 7.73 -10.67
CA PHE A 31 54.47 7.97 -11.59
C PHE A 31 55.36 9.16 -11.16
N TRP A 32 54.78 10.17 -10.51
CA TRP A 32 55.47 11.41 -10.12
C TRP A 32 55.22 11.74 -8.64
N THR A 33 56.28 11.86 -7.85
CA THR A 33 56.23 12.32 -6.45
C THR A 33 57.25 13.45 -6.23
N PRO A 34 57.00 14.40 -5.30
CA PRO A 34 57.94 15.47 -4.96
C PRO A 34 59.16 14.99 -4.15
N TYR A 35 59.23 13.69 -3.80
CA TYR A 35 60.37 13.08 -3.15
C TYR A 35 61.42 12.62 -4.19
N SER A 36 62.70 12.64 -3.81
CA SER A 36 63.80 12.29 -4.72
C SER A 36 63.58 10.92 -5.41
N PRO A 37 63.69 10.83 -6.75
CA PRO A 37 63.47 9.59 -7.52
C PRO A 37 64.31 8.39 -7.03
N ASN A 38 65.43 8.65 -6.36
CA ASN A 38 66.39 7.65 -5.90
C ASN A 38 66.05 7.04 -4.51
N THR A 39 64.95 7.46 -3.87
CA THR A 39 64.59 7.03 -2.49
C THR A 39 63.27 6.26 -2.38
N MET A 40 62.41 6.25 -3.40
CA MET A 40 61.11 5.58 -3.34
C MET A 40 60.96 4.50 -4.40
N ASP A 41 61.04 3.23 -3.96
CA ASP A 41 60.65 2.05 -4.72
C ASP A 41 59.14 2.10 -5.08
N ALA A 42 58.73 1.45 -6.17
CA ALA A 42 57.35 1.48 -6.69
C ALA A 42 56.31 1.04 -5.64
N ARG A 43 56.68 0.13 -4.74
CA ARG A 43 55.86 -0.31 -3.61
C ARG A 43 55.51 0.82 -2.62
N HIS A 44 56.43 1.76 -2.39
CA HIS A 44 56.22 2.85 -1.43
C HIS A 44 55.33 3.96 -1.98
N ARG A 45 55.30 4.13 -3.32
CA ARG A 45 54.39 5.08 -4.02
C ARG A 45 52.94 4.61 -4.03
N MET A 46 52.73 3.30 -3.85
CA MET A 46 51.41 2.65 -3.89
C MET A 46 50.56 2.92 -2.64
N VAL A 47 51.18 3.32 -1.51
CA VAL A 47 50.47 3.66 -0.26
C VAL A 47 50.37 5.18 -0.17
N ASN A 48 49.24 5.72 -0.60
CA ASN A 48 48.88 7.14 -0.49
C ASN A 48 47.51 7.31 0.19
N SER A 49 47.14 8.54 0.54
CA SER A 49 45.86 8.85 1.24
C SER A 49 44.63 8.22 0.56
N ILE A 50 44.62 8.09 -0.77
CA ILE A 50 43.50 7.51 -1.52
C ILE A 50 43.42 5.99 -1.34
N VAL A 51 44.55 5.29 -1.41
CA VAL A 51 44.59 3.85 -1.13
C VAL A 51 44.23 3.57 0.33
N VAL A 52 44.67 4.42 1.26
CA VAL A 52 44.25 4.32 2.68
C VAL A 52 42.73 4.43 2.79
N GLY A 53 42.12 5.45 2.18
CA GLY A 53 40.66 5.61 2.19
C GLY A 53 39.91 4.43 1.57
N LEU A 54 40.38 3.91 0.43
CA LEU A 54 39.77 2.77 -0.25
C LEU A 54 39.84 1.50 0.60
N MET A 55 41.00 1.22 1.20
CA MET A 55 41.19 0.04 2.05
C MET A 55 40.36 0.12 3.32
N THR A 56 40.30 1.30 3.96
CA THR A 56 39.43 1.55 5.12
C THR A 56 37.96 1.26 4.81
N VAL A 57 37.45 1.79 3.69
CA VAL A 57 36.07 1.52 3.26
C VAL A 57 35.87 0.05 2.91
N ALA A 58 36.82 -0.59 2.23
CA ALA A 58 36.74 -2.01 1.89
C ALA A 58 36.70 -2.91 3.14
N ILE A 59 37.49 -2.60 4.17
CA ILE A 59 37.48 -3.32 5.46
C ILE A 59 36.12 -3.15 6.14
N GLY A 60 35.65 -1.90 6.29
CA GLY A 60 34.38 -1.60 6.94
C GLY A 60 33.19 -2.19 6.19
N MET A 61 33.15 -2.04 4.87
CA MET A 61 32.09 -2.54 4.00
C MET A 61 32.10 -4.06 3.92
N GLY A 62 33.26 -4.69 3.72
CA GLY A 62 33.34 -6.15 3.60
C GLY A 62 32.90 -6.85 4.89
N THR A 63 33.47 -6.45 6.03
CA THR A 63 33.10 -7.02 7.33
C THR A 63 31.70 -6.61 7.77
N GLY A 64 31.31 -5.36 7.56
CA GLY A 64 29.98 -4.85 7.88
C GLY A 64 28.89 -5.55 7.08
N ILE A 65 29.07 -5.77 5.78
CA ILE A 65 28.10 -6.52 4.96
C ILE A 65 27.93 -7.94 5.49
N VAL A 66 29.04 -8.63 5.80
CA VAL A 66 28.98 -9.99 6.35
C VAL A 66 28.23 -10.00 7.68
N LEU A 67 28.56 -9.12 8.62
CA LEU A 67 27.90 -9.04 9.92
C LEU A 67 26.42 -8.62 9.80
N GLY A 68 26.09 -7.69 8.91
CA GLY A 68 24.72 -7.26 8.67
C GLY A 68 23.85 -8.36 8.06
N LEU A 69 24.40 -9.14 7.13
CA LEU A 69 23.71 -10.32 6.58
C LEU A 69 23.54 -11.41 7.64
N ILE A 70 24.56 -11.66 8.48
CA ILE A 70 24.45 -12.60 9.61
C ILE A 70 23.39 -12.12 10.60
N SER A 71 23.29 -10.83 10.89
CA SER A 71 22.25 -10.27 11.76
C SER A 71 20.85 -10.42 11.14
N ALA A 72 20.70 -10.20 9.82
CA ALA A 72 19.41 -10.37 9.14
C ALA A 72 18.97 -11.85 8.99
N TRP A 73 19.91 -12.80 8.88
CA TRP A 73 19.62 -14.24 8.68
C TRP A 73 19.75 -15.10 9.93
N GLY A 74 20.60 -14.73 10.89
CA GLY A 74 21.02 -15.55 12.04
C GLY A 74 20.06 -15.56 13.24
N GLY A 75 18.86 -14.99 13.09
CA GLY A 75 17.84 -14.93 14.14
C GLY A 75 18.10 -13.89 15.23
N ARG A 76 17.21 -13.84 16.24
CA ARG A 76 17.15 -12.75 17.23
C ARG A 76 18.44 -12.59 18.05
N LEU A 77 19.12 -13.68 18.38
CA LEU A 77 20.31 -13.63 19.23
C LEU A 77 21.53 -13.06 18.47
N ALA A 78 21.78 -13.54 17.25
CA ALA A 78 22.87 -13.02 16.42
C ALA A 78 22.66 -11.54 16.12
N ASP A 79 21.41 -11.16 15.85
CA ASP A 79 21.01 -9.79 15.63
C ASP A 79 21.32 -8.88 16.83
N GLU A 80 20.80 -9.22 18.01
CA GLU A 80 20.98 -8.46 19.24
C GLU A 80 22.47 -8.28 19.59
N ILE A 81 23.28 -9.33 19.48
CA ILE A 81 24.73 -9.27 19.79
C ILE A 81 25.45 -8.33 18.83
N ILE A 82 25.22 -8.46 17.52
CA ILE A 82 25.90 -7.65 16.50
C ILE A 82 25.47 -6.18 16.60
N MET A 83 24.18 -5.92 16.82
CA MET A 83 23.67 -4.55 16.97
C MET A 83 24.15 -3.90 18.27
N ARG A 84 24.17 -4.62 19.40
CA ARG A 84 24.73 -4.09 20.66
C ARG A 84 26.22 -3.81 20.60
N PHE A 85 27.00 -4.68 19.94
CA PHE A 85 28.41 -4.41 19.70
C PHE A 85 28.60 -3.15 18.84
N SER A 86 27.74 -2.99 17.82
CA SER A 86 27.70 -1.79 16.99
C SER A 86 27.34 -0.53 17.79
N ASP A 87 26.37 -0.60 18.70
CA ASP A 87 26.00 0.49 19.62
C ASP A 87 27.17 0.86 20.54
N LEU A 88 27.87 -0.14 21.09
CA LEU A 88 29.03 0.07 21.95
C LEU A 88 30.15 0.83 21.22
N LEU A 89 30.43 0.47 19.96
CA LEU A 89 31.43 1.18 19.15
C LEU A 89 31.03 2.64 18.88
N PHE A 90 29.76 2.92 18.61
CA PHE A 90 29.28 4.30 18.42
C PHE A 90 29.26 5.15 19.70
N GLY A 91 29.27 4.51 20.87
CA GLY A 91 29.37 5.21 22.16
C GLY A 91 30.67 5.98 22.34
N PHE A 92 31.72 5.66 21.57
CA PHE A 92 33.00 6.35 21.62
C PHE A 92 33.23 7.25 20.40
N PRO A 93 33.75 8.48 20.58
CA PRO A 93 34.10 9.33 19.45
C PRO A 93 35.16 8.69 18.55
N ALA A 94 34.83 8.46 17.27
CA ALA A 94 35.67 7.69 16.34
C ALA A 94 37.10 8.23 16.21
N VAL A 95 37.29 9.55 16.21
CA VAL A 95 38.62 10.18 16.14
C VAL A 95 39.44 9.89 17.39
N LEU A 96 38.84 10.01 18.59
CA LEU A 96 39.53 9.74 19.85
C LEU A 96 39.94 8.27 19.96
N SER A 97 39.06 7.37 19.55
CA SER A 97 39.35 5.94 19.53
C SER A 97 40.43 5.59 18.50
N ALA A 98 40.41 6.20 17.32
CA ALA A 98 41.46 6.00 16.32
C ALA A 98 42.83 6.49 16.82
N ILE A 99 42.88 7.64 17.49
CA ILE A 99 44.07 8.16 18.19
C ILE A 99 44.56 7.17 19.26
N LEU A 100 43.67 6.66 20.10
CA LEU A 100 44.03 5.73 21.18
C LEU A 100 44.59 4.41 20.62
N ILE A 101 43.93 3.83 19.61
CA ILE A 101 44.38 2.58 18.96
C ILE A 101 45.75 2.77 18.31
N THR A 102 45.93 3.86 17.54
CA THR A 102 47.21 4.12 16.86
C THR A 102 48.32 4.53 17.83
N SER A 103 48.00 5.13 18.98
CA SER A 103 48.98 5.41 20.04
C SER A 103 49.53 4.12 20.67
N VAL A 104 48.70 3.09 20.82
CA VAL A 104 49.12 1.79 21.38
C VAL A 104 49.84 0.94 20.33
N MET A 105 49.31 0.87 19.11
CA MET A 105 49.86 0.02 18.04
C MET A 105 51.07 0.64 17.32
N GLY A 106 51.33 1.92 17.56
CA GLY A 106 52.38 2.71 16.91
C GLY A 106 51.91 3.38 15.62
N PRO A 107 52.57 4.47 15.19
CA PRO A 107 52.18 5.21 14.00
C PRO A 107 52.43 4.43 12.69
N SER A 108 51.38 4.19 11.92
CA SER A 108 51.44 3.41 10.66
C SER A 108 50.21 3.67 9.79
N ALA A 109 50.39 3.68 8.47
CA ALA A 109 49.28 3.76 7.52
C ALA A 109 48.32 2.56 7.67
N VAL A 110 48.85 1.37 7.92
CA VAL A 110 48.06 0.14 8.12
C VAL A 110 47.28 0.22 9.43
N ASN A 111 47.90 0.73 10.50
CA ASN A 111 47.22 0.88 11.80
C ASN A 111 46.10 1.91 11.71
N ALA A 112 46.31 3.01 10.99
CA ALA A 112 45.26 3.99 10.71
C ALA A 112 44.13 3.39 9.86
N MET A 113 44.45 2.62 8.80
CA MET A 113 43.46 1.93 7.97
C MET A 113 42.56 1.01 8.80
N LEU A 114 43.18 0.18 9.65
CA LEU A 114 42.47 -0.75 10.54
C LEU A 114 41.63 -0.02 11.58
N ALA A 115 42.19 0.99 12.23
CA ALA A 115 41.48 1.77 13.24
C ALA A 115 40.22 2.41 12.64
N ILE A 116 40.33 3.13 11.52
CA ILE A 116 39.17 3.77 10.88
C ILE A 116 38.20 2.71 10.32
N GLY A 117 38.73 1.63 9.73
CA GLY A 117 37.93 0.55 9.13
C GLY A 117 37.03 -0.15 10.15
N ILE A 118 37.53 -0.38 11.37
CA ILE A 118 36.76 -0.96 12.48
C ILE A 118 35.55 -0.08 12.83
N PHE A 119 35.70 1.25 12.81
CA PHE A 119 34.60 2.18 13.07
C PHE A 119 33.56 2.25 11.94
N TYR A 120 33.89 1.77 10.74
CA TYR A 120 32.94 1.69 9.64
C TYR A 120 32.15 0.39 9.62
N ILE A 121 32.61 -0.65 10.32
CA ILE A 121 31.90 -1.93 10.44
C ILE A 121 30.45 -1.72 10.92
N PRO A 122 30.17 -0.97 12.01
CA PRO A 122 28.81 -0.71 12.48
C PRO A 122 27.94 0.02 11.44
N VAL A 123 28.52 0.94 10.69
CA VAL A 123 27.82 1.74 9.67
C VAL A 123 27.27 0.82 8.58
N PHE A 124 28.14 -0.01 8.00
CA PHE A 124 27.74 -0.94 6.95
C PHE A 124 26.90 -2.09 7.49
N ALA A 125 27.18 -2.61 8.69
CA ALA A 125 26.39 -3.67 9.31
C ALA A 125 24.93 -3.28 9.51
N ARG A 126 24.67 -2.07 10.03
CA ARG A 126 23.29 -1.56 10.19
C ARG A 126 22.59 -1.37 8.85
N LEU A 127 23.26 -0.76 7.89
CA LEU A 127 22.68 -0.50 6.56
C LEU A 127 22.37 -1.81 5.82
N THR A 128 23.31 -2.76 5.83
CA THR A 128 23.12 -4.07 5.25
C THR A 128 21.99 -4.81 5.95
N ARG A 129 21.96 -4.85 7.29
CA ARG A 129 20.87 -5.47 8.05
C ARG A 129 19.52 -4.89 7.67
N ALA A 130 19.37 -3.57 7.71
CA ALA A 130 18.10 -2.90 7.43
C ALA A 130 17.61 -3.23 6.00
N SER A 131 18.49 -3.07 5.01
CA SER A 131 18.15 -3.33 3.60
C SER A 131 17.88 -4.82 3.35
N ALA A 132 18.65 -5.70 3.99
CA ALA A 132 18.52 -7.15 3.88
C ALA A 132 17.22 -7.66 4.49
N LEU A 133 16.78 -7.13 5.63
CA LEU A 133 15.51 -7.48 6.25
C LEU A 133 14.33 -7.11 5.36
N THR A 134 14.37 -5.95 4.70
CA THR A 134 13.36 -5.55 3.72
C THR A 134 13.28 -6.54 2.56
N VAL A 135 14.42 -6.91 1.97
CA VAL A 135 14.44 -7.87 0.84
C VAL A 135 14.06 -9.27 1.28
N LYS A 136 14.46 -9.69 2.48
CA LYS A 136 14.15 -11.01 3.04
C LYS A 136 12.64 -11.24 3.20
N GLY A 137 11.86 -10.17 3.38
CA GLY A 137 10.40 -10.21 3.48
C GLY A 137 9.65 -10.32 2.14
N LEU A 138 10.35 -10.39 1.00
CA LEU A 138 9.71 -10.43 -0.32
C LEU A 138 9.43 -11.87 -0.77
N ASP A 139 8.30 -12.08 -1.43
CA ASP A 139 7.80 -13.44 -1.72
C ASP A 139 8.66 -14.23 -2.70
N TYR A 140 9.43 -13.59 -3.59
CA TYR A 140 10.39 -14.32 -4.41
C TYR A 140 11.52 -14.95 -3.60
N ILE A 141 11.81 -14.46 -2.39
CA ILE A 141 12.74 -15.10 -1.45
C ILE A 141 12.09 -16.36 -0.85
N THR A 142 10.81 -16.26 -0.48
CA THR A 142 10.01 -17.39 0.02
C THR A 142 9.84 -18.46 -1.07
N ALA A 143 9.56 -18.06 -2.30
CA ALA A 143 9.47 -18.93 -3.47
C ALA A 143 10.82 -19.58 -3.80
N ALA A 144 11.93 -18.83 -3.74
CA ALA A 144 13.26 -19.40 -3.92
C ALA A 144 13.59 -20.44 -2.84
N ARG A 145 13.17 -20.21 -1.59
CA ARG A 145 13.30 -21.19 -0.50
C ARG A 145 12.41 -22.42 -0.71
N ALA A 146 11.16 -22.23 -1.13
CA ALA A 146 10.23 -23.31 -1.46
C ALA A 146 10.71 -24.14 -2.66
N ALA A 147 11.38 -23.52 -3.63
CA ALA A 147 12.06 -24.18 -4.75
C ALA A 147 13.36 -24.90 -4.36
N GLY A 148 13.68 -24.98 -3.06
CA GLY A 148 14.83 -25.72 -2.53
C GLY A 148 16.18 -25.01 -2.67
N GLN A 149 16.21 -23.70 -2.94
CA GLN A 149 17.48 -22.97 -2.95
C GLN A 149 18.03 -22.79 -1.53
N GLY A 150 19.32 -23.07 -1.34
CA GLY A 150 19.99 -22.84 -0.05
C GLY A 150 20.12 -21.36 0.30
N GLU A 151 20.12 -21.03 1.59
CA GLU A 151 20.15 -19.64 2.09
C GLU A 151 21.32 -18.82 1.53
N VAL A 152 22.51 -19.41 1.37
CA VAL A 152 23.68 -18.71 0.80
C VAL A 152 23.47 -18.38 -0.68
N ALA A 153 22.80 -19.25 -1.44
CA ALA A 153 22.48 -19.00 -2.84
C ALA A 153 21.44 -17.87 -2.95
N ILE A 154 20.43 -17.88 -2.09
CA ILE A 154 19.41 -16.82 -1.99
C ILE A 154 20.08 -15.48 -1.70
N ILE A 155 20.95 -15.43 -0.68
CA ILE A 155 21.65 -14.20 -0.30
C ILE A 155 22.48 -13.66 -1.47
N ARG A 156 23.28 -14.50 -2.14
CA ARG A 156 24.15 -14.06 -3.24
C ARG A 156 23.40 -13.67 -4.51
N ARG A 157 22.34 -14.40 -4.86
CA ARG A 157 21.63 -14.23 -6.14
C ARG A 157 20.50 -13.22 -6.08
N HIS A 158 19.84 -13.11 -4.92
CA HIS A 158 18.61 -12.35 -4.76
C HIS A 158 18.73 -11.20 -3.76
N VAL A 159 19.58 -11.29 -2.75
CA VAL A 159 19.63 -10.25 -1.70
C VAL A 159 20.72 -9.23 -1.96
N LEU A 160 21.96 -9.69 -2.13
CA LEU A 160 23.12 -8.83 -2.31
C LEU A 160 23.01 -7.90 -3.53
N PRO A 161 22.49 -8.34 -4.70
CA PRO A 161 22.27 -7.46 -5.84
C PRO A 161 21.24 -6.36 -5.55
N ASN A 162 20.19 -6.67 -4.78
CA ASN A 162 19.11 -5.74 -4.47
C ASN A 162 19.50 -4.68 -3.43
N ILE A 163 20.45 -4.99 -2.56
CA ILE A 163 20.96 -4.02 -1.56
C ILE A 163 22.24 -3.31 -1.99
N LEU A 164 22.74 -3.55 -3.21
CA LEU A 164 24.03 -3.00 -3.66
C LEU A 164 23.97 -1.48 -3.82
N SER A 165 22.86 -0.94 -4.32
CA SER A 165 22.67 0.51 -4.53
C SER A 165 22.87 1.34 -3.25
N PRO A 166 22.17 1.06 -2.13
CA PRO A 166 22.41 1.81 -0.88
C PRO A 166 23.84 1.61 -0.35
N LEU A 167 24.45 0.44 -0.55
CA LEU A 167 25.83 0.18 -0.13
C LEU A 167 26.86 1.01 -0.91
N ILE A 168 26.69 1.15 -2.23
CA ILE A 168 27.56 1.98 -3.08
C ILE A 168 27.44 3.46 -2.66
N ILE A 169 26.22 3.96 -2.47
CA ILE A 169 25.98 5.34 -2.00
C ILE A 169 26.65 5.58 -0.65
N GLN A 170 26.54 4.62 0.29
CA GLN A 170 27.18 4.76 1.59
C GLN A 170 28.71 4.68 1.48
N ALA A 171 29.24 3.84 0.61
CA ALA A 171 30.67 3.70 0.38
C ALA A 171 31.32 4.99 -0.13
N THR A 172 30.65 5.73 -1.03
CA THR A 172 31.18 7.02 -1.52
C THR A 172 31.25 8.07 -0.42
N ILE A 173 30.24 8.13 0.46
CA ILE A 173 30.22 9.05 1.61
C ILE A 173 31.30 8.66 2.62
N GLN A 174 31.40 7.38 2.96
CA GLN A 174 32.41 6.90 3.91
C GLN A 174 33.84 7.04 3.39
N PHE A 175 34.04 6.98 2.07
CA PHE A 175 35.35 7.27 1.48
C PHE A 175 35.78 8.71 1.77
N ALA A 176 34.89 9.69 1.60
CA ALA A 176 35.19 11.09 1.91
C ALA A 176 35.57 11.28 3.40
N VAL A 177 34.82 10.64 4.31
CA VAL A 177 35.11 10.68 5.75
C VAL A 177 36.45 9.98 6.07
N ALA A 178 36.80 8.89 5.38
CA ALA A 178 38.04 8.16 5.61
C ALA A 178 39.26 9.00 5.27
N ILE A 179 39.22 9.73 4.15
CA ILE A 179 40.28 10.65 3.74
C ILE A 179 40.48 11.74 4.78
N LEU A 180 39.40 12.31 5.30
CA LEU A 180 39.48 13.34 6.35
C LEU A 180 40.06 12.77 7.66
N ALA A 181 39.64 11.58 8.06
CA ALA A 181 40.15 10.91 9.26
C ALA A 181 41.63 10.52 9.14
N GLU A 182 42.06 9.98 7.99
CA GLU A 182 43.46 9.69 7.69
C GLU A 182 44.31 10.95 7.73
N ALA A 183 43.85 12.04 7.09
CA ALA A 183 44.55 13.30 7.10
C ALA A 183 44.69 13.86 8.53
N GLY A 184 43.64 13.77 9.35
CA GLY A 184 43.69 14.17 10.76
C GLY A 184 44.71 13.37 11.58
N LEU A 185 44.70 12.03 11.46
CA LEU A 185 45.67 11.18 12.16
C LEU A 185 47.11 11.42 11.69
N SER A 186 47.32 11.55 10.40
CA SER A 186 48.65 11.79 9.81
C SER A 186 49.19 13.18 10.15
N TYR A 187 48.31 14.18 10.29
CA TYR A 187 48.65 15.51 10.79
C TYR A 187 49.08 15.49 12.26
N LEU A 188 48.46 14.64 13.09
CA LEU A 188 48.86 14.42 14.48
C LEU A 188 50.10 13.52 14.64
N GLY A 189 50.70 13.08 13.52
CA GLY A 189 51.87 12.18 13.53
C GLY A 189 51.55 10.71 13.82
N MET A 190 50.28 10.34 13.97
CA MET A 190 49.83 8.99 14.33
C MET A 190 49.40 8.14 13.12
N GLY A 191 49.25 8.75 11.95
CA GLY A 191 48.87 8.08 10.70
C GLY A 191 50.07 7.62 9.86
N THR A 192 49.97 7.84 8.55
CA THR A 192 50.96 7.50 7.53
C THR A 192 52.31 8.15 7.83
N GLN A 193 53.39 7.36 7.79
CA GLN A 193 54.76 7.79 8.09
C GLN A 193 55.62 7.90 6.82
N PRO A 194 56.63 8.78 6.79
CA PRO A 194 57.66 8.78 5.75
C PRO A 194 58.28 7.39 5.57
N PRO A 195 58.57 6.95 4.34
CA PRO A 195 58.55 7.70 3.07
C PRO A 195 57.20 7.78 2.36
N HIS A 196 56.09 7.35 2.96
CA HIS A 196 54.78 7.32 2.29
C HIS A 196 54.09 8.70 2.25
N PRO A 197 53.55 9.12 1.08
CA PRO A 197 52.91 10.41 0.93
C PRO A 197 51.52 10.44 1.60
N SER A 198 51.28 11.44 2.45
CA SER A 198 49.97 11.72 3.06
C SER A 198 49.69 13.22 3.09
N TRP A 199 48.49 13.62 2.66
CA TRP A 199 48.09 15.03 2.68
C TRP A 199 48.05 15.61 4.10
N GLY A 200 47.66 14.80 5.09
CA GLY A 200 47.69 15.21 6.50
C GLY A 200 49.11 15.48 7.01
N ARG A 201 50.07 14.65 6.62
CA ARG A 201 51.47 14.86 6.98
C ARG A 201 52.05 16.10 6.30
N MET A 202 51.74 16.31 5.02
CA MET A 202 52.18 17.51 4.30
C MET A 202 51.68 18.80 4.98
N LEU A 203 50.47 18.78 5.55
CA LEU A 203 49.96 19.91 6.35
C LEU A 203 50.70 20.10 7.67
N ASN A 204 51.12 19.02 8.34
CA ASN A 204 51.92 19.10 9.56
C ASN A 204 53.30 19.71 9.27
N GLU A 205 53.97 19.23 8.20
CA GLU A 205 55.27 19.74 7.76
C GLU A 205 55.20 21.21 7.29
N ALA A 206 54.07 21.62 6.69
CA ALA A 206 53.89 22.99 6.22
C ALA A 206 53.88 24.04 7.34
N GLN A 207 53.58 23.65 8.60
CA GLN A 207 53.52 24.59 9.73
C GLN A 207 54.81 25.40 9.91
N THR A 208 55.96 24.77 9.73
CA THR A 208 57.28 25.40 9.91
C THR A 208 57.69 26.28 8.73
N PHE A 209 57.00 26.17 7.59
CA PHE A 209 57.30 26.90 6.36
C PHE A 209 56.20 27.90 5.96
N MET A 210 55.17 28.13 6.78
CA MET A 210 54.02 28.95 6.39
C MET A 210 54.39 30.37 5.96
N GLU A 211 55.41 30.99 6.57
CA GLU A 211 55.85 32.35 6.20
C GLU A 211 56.68 32.37 4.90
N LEU A 212 57.38 31.27 4.58
CA LEU A 212 58.32 31.19 3.46
C LEU A 212 57.67 30.59 2.20
N ALA A 213 56.79 29.62 2.39
CA ALA A 213 56.21 28.77 1.35
C ALA A 213 54.76 28.38 1.69
N PRO A 214 53.81 29.34 1.74
CA PRO A 214 52.42 29.07 2.13
C PRO A 214 51.70 28.06 1.22
N TRP A 215 52.16 27.90 -0.03
CA TRP A 215 51.64 26.88 -0.96
C TRP A 215 51.79 25.44 -0.44
N MET A 216 52.75 25.17 0.46
CA MET A 216 52.92 23.86 1.09
C MET A 216 51.71 23.44 1.94
N ALA A 217 50.95 24.40 2.48
CA ALA A 217 49.71 24.14 3.20
C ALA A 217 48.47 24.16 2.28
N VAL A 218 48.43 25.11 1.33
CA VAL A 218 47.25 25.33 0.47
C VAL A 218 46.97 24.13 -0.43
N PHE A 219 47.98 23.55 -1.10
CA PHE A 219 47.73 22.46 -2.04
C PHE A 219 47.23 21.16 -1.37
N PRO A 220 47.83 20.67 -0.26
CA PRO A 220 47.29 19.51 0.46
C PRO A 220 45.91 19.78 1.06
N GLY A 221 45.67 20.98 1.59
CA GLY A 221 44.37 21.36 2.13
C GLY A 221 43.27 21.37 1.05
N MET A 222 43.58 21.94 -0.12
CA MET A 222 42.67 21.93 -1.28
C MET A 222 42.44 20.51 -1.81
N ALA A 223 43.47 19.64 -1.84
CA ALA A 223 43.32 18.26 -2.26
C ALA A 223 42.35 17.47 -1.35
N ILE A 224 42.44 17.66 -0.03
CA ILE A 224 41.49 17.09 0.93
C ILE A 224 40.09 17.65 0.68
N ALA A 225 39.94 18.99 0.63
CA ALA A 225 38.65 19.64 0.43
C ALA A 225 37.96 19.19 -0.87
N TRP A 226 38.71 19.12 -1.98
CA TRP A 226 38.22 18.70 -3.29
C TRP A 226 37.79 17.23 -3.31
N THR A 227 38.55 16.37 -2.64
CA THR A 227 38.22 14.94 -2.49
C THR A 227 36.96 14.75 -1.68
N VAL A 228 36.88 15.40 -0.51
CA VAL A 228 35.71 15.32 0.36
C VAL A 228 34.47 15.86 -0.34
N LEU A 229 34.57 17.01 -1.01
CA LEU A 229 33.44 17.58 -1.75
C LEU A 229 33.00 16.70 -2.92
N GLY A 230 33.95 16.24 -3.74
CA GLY A 230 33.64 15.44 -4.94
C GLY A 230 32.95 14.12 -4.62
N PHE A 231 33.45 13.38 -3.63
CA PHE A 231 32.86 12.08 -3.26
C PHE A 231 31.55 12.20 -2.46
N ASN A 232 31.36 13.27 -1.67
CA ASN A 232 30.05 13.55 -1.05
C ASN A 232 29.00 13.91 -2.11
N LEU A 233 29.31 14.84 -3.03
CA LEU A 233 28.40 15.21 -4.12
C LEU A 233 28.06 14.03 -5.04
N LEU A 234 29.03 13.15 -5.29
CA LEU A 234 28.80 11.92 -6.06
C LEU A 234 27.80 10.99 -5.34
N GLY A 235 27.96 10.80 -4.03
CA GLY A 235 27.06 9.98 -3.21
C GLY A 235 25.64 10.55 -3.13
N ASP A 236 25.53 11.86 -2.93
CA ASP A 236 24.26 12.57 -2.89
C ASP A 236 23.54 12.53 -4.24
N GLY A 237 24.28 12.75 -5.34
CA GLY A 237 23.74 12.63 -6.69
C GLY A 237 23.20 11.23 -6.98
N LEU A 238 23.93 10.17 -6.60
CA LEU A 238 23.46 8.78 -6.74
C LEU A 238 22.17 8.52 -5.94
N ARG A 239 22.06 9.08 -4.72
CA ARG A 239 20.87 8.97 -3.87
C ARG A 239 19.67 9.71 -4.45
N GLU A 240 19.88 10.92 -4.95
CA GLU A 240 18.83 11.75 -5.54
C GLU A 240 18.28 11.11 -6.81
N ILE A 241 19.14 10.62 -7.70
CA ILE A 241 18.72 9.91 -8.93
C ILE A 241 17.84 8.70 -8.58
N ALA A 242 18.14 8.00 -7.49
CA ALA A 242 17.35 6.85 -7.04
C ALA A 242 15.95 7.24 -6.55
N LYS A 243 15.74 8.45 -6.02
CA LYS A 243 14.45 8.93 -5.49
C LYS A 243 13.70 9.88 -6.40
N GLU A 244 14.35 10.38 -7.44
CA GLU A 244 13.85 11.44 -8.31
C GLU A 244 12.48 11.11 -8.94
N LEU A 245 12.19 9.84 -9.29
CA LEU A 245 10.88 9.48 -9.85
C LEU A 245 9.75 9.61 -8.83
N ILE A 246 9.99 9.11 -7.62
CA ILE A 246 9.01 9.15 -6.52
C ILE A 246 8.71 10.61 -6.19
N ASN A 247 9.76 11.41 -5.96
CA ASN A 247 9.60 12.83 -5.64
C ASN A 247 8.87 13.58 -6.77
N ARG A 248 9.22 13.32 -8.04
CA ARG A 248 8.53 13.95 -9.17
C ARG A 248 7.05 13.65 -9.25
N VAL A 249 6.59 12.46 -8.83
CA VAL A 249 5.15 12.17 -8.73
C VAL A 249 4.54 12.86 -7.53
N LEU A 250 5.16 12.72 -6.37
CA LEU A 250 4.62 13.25 -5.11
C LEU A 250 4.55 14.78 -5.10
N GLU A 251 5.48 15.47 -5.76
CA GLU A 251 5.48 16.93 -5.93
C GLU A 251 4.30 17.42 -6.78
N GLN A 252 3.68 16.57 -7.62
CA GLN A 252 2.50 16.93 -8.39
C GLN A 252 1.18 16.73 -7.63
N ILE A 253 1.23 16.14 -6.43
CA ILE A 253 0.05 15.93 -5.60
C ILE A 253 -0.13 17.15 -4.70
N ASP A 254 -1.02 18.03 -5.11
CA ASP A 254 -1.45 19.19 -4.34
C ASP A 254 -2.50 18.78 -3.29
N PRO A 255 -2.21 18.89 -1.98
CA PRO A 255 -3.17 18.60 -0.92
C PRO A 255 -4.46 19.43 -1.02
N GLU A 256 -4.37 20.70 -1.42
CA GLU A 256 -5.53 21.58 -1.54
C GLU A 256 -6.45 21.12 -2.68
N ALA A 257 -5.89 20.60 -3.76
CA ALA A 257 -6.69 20.05 -4.86
C ALA A 257 -7.48 18.80 -4.46
N VAL A 258 -6.92 17.95 -3.59
CA VAL A 258 -7.66 16.80 -3.01
C VAL A 258 -8.83 17.30 -2.18
N ILE A 259 -8.55 18.22 -1.25
CA ILE A 259 -9.55 18.76 -0.32
C ILE A 259 -10.66 19.52 -1.07
N ASP A 260 -10.33 20.37 -2.04
CA ASP A 260 -11.30 21.11 -2.86
C ASP A 260 -12.19 20.16 -3.66
N LEU A 261 -11.60 19.18 -4.34
CA LEU A 261 -12.37 18.23 -5.14
C LEU A 261 -13.30 17.40 -4.26
N THR A 262 -12.83 16.89 -3.11
CA THR A 262 -13.69 16.19 -2.14
C THR A 262 -14.85 17.07 -1.70
N ALA A 263 -14.59 18.32 -1.30
CA ALA A 263 -15.64 19.22 -0.84
C ALA A 263 -16.69 19.49 -1.92
N ARG A 264 -16.25 19.64 -3.18
CA ARG A 264 -17.13 19.84 -4.33
C ARG A 264 -17.98 18.62 -4.64
N LEU A 265 -17.43 17.42 -4.55
CA LEU A 265 -18.18 16.17 -4.75
C LEU A 265 -19.19 15.94 -3.63
N VAL A 266 -18.81 16.20 -2.37
CA VAL A 266 -19.71 16.06 -1.20
C VAL A 266 -20.88 17.03 -1.27
N ARG A 267 -20.68 18.23 -1.81
CA ARG A 267 -21.77 19.21 -2.03
C ARG A 267 -22.79 18.79 -3.08
N CYS A 268 -22.45 17.88 -3.99
CA CYS A 268 -23.41 17.31 -4.91
C CYS A 268 -24.23 16.24 -4.18
N ASN A 269 -25.54 16.44 -4.03
CA ASN A 269 -26.42 15.42 -3.45
C ASN A 269 -26.69 14.31 -4.47
N SER A 270 -25.89 13.25 -4.41
CA SER A 270 -25.99 12.06 -5.27
C SER A 270 -26.70 10.88 -4.61
N VAL A 271 -27.53 11.14 -3.60
CA VAL A 271 -28.48 10.12 -3.12
C VAL A 271 -29.46 9.84 -4.25
N TRP A 272 -29.64 8.56 -4.60
CA TRP A 272 -30.67 8.15 -5.53
C TRP A 272 -32.06 8.26 -4.88
N ASP A 273 -32.76 9.35 -5.20
CA ASP A 273 -34.15 9.58 -4.78
C ASP A 273 -34.94 10.23 -5.93
N PRO A 274 -35.65 9.42 -6.74
CA PRO A 274 -36.49 9.93 -7.83
C PRO A 274 -37.62 10.85 -7.39
N GLN A 275 -38.09 10.75 -6.14
CA GLN A 275 -39.16 11.62 -5.62
C GLN A 275 -38.62 12.99 -5.23
N ALA A 276 -37.42 13.04 -4.64
CA ALA A 276 -36.71 14.29 -4.35
C ALA A 276 -36.02 14.89 -5.58
N GLY A 277 -35.89 14.12 -6.67
CA GLY A 277 -35.23 14.54 -7.91
C GLY A 277 -33.69 14.55 -7.81
N THR A 278 -33.12 13.81 -6.86
CA THR A 278 -31.67 13.71 -6.65
C THR A 278 -31.12 12.43 -7.30
N SER A 279 -29.91 12.53 -7.85
CA SER A 279 -29.25 11.43 -8.56
C SER A 279 -27.75 11.68 -8.71
N GLU A 280 -27.03 10.68 -9.18
CA GLU A 280 -25.58 10.68 -9.41
C GLU A 280 -25.15 11.60 -10.56
N ALA A 281 -26.09 12.02 -11.43
CA ALA A 281 -25.82 12.77 -12.64
C ALA A 281 -25.01 14.07 -12.41
N GLU A 282 -25.26 14.81 -11.32
CA GLU A 282 -24.53 16.05 -11.03
C GLU A 282 -23.06 15.77 -10.70
N THR A 283 -22.83 14.79 -9.81
CA THR A 283 -21.49 14.34 -9.40
C THR A 283 -20.71 13.82 -10.60
N ALA A 284 -21.34 12.97 -11.43
CA ALA A 284 -20.74 12.44 -12.65
C ALA A 284 -20.36 13.56 -13.64
N ALA A 285 -21.25 14.54 -13.86
CA ALA A 285 -20.94 15.69 -14.71
C ALA A 285 -19.77 16.54 -14.18
N LEU A 286 -19.66 16.68 -12.85
CA LEU A 286 -18.53 17.36 -12.22
C LEU A 286 -17.22 16.61 -12.46
N VAL A 287 -17.20 15.30 -12.22
CA VAL A 287 -16.02 14.45 -12.46
C VAL A 287 -15.61 14.48 -13.93
N ALA A 288 -16.57 14.33 -14.85
CA ALA A 288 -16.31 14.35 -16.28
C ALA A 288 -15.65 15.67 -16.72
N ARG A 289 -16.19 16.82 -16.31
CA ARG A 289 -15.58 18.13 -16.59
C ARG A 289 -14.18 18.25 -15.98
N TRP A 290 -14.03 17.91 -14.70
CA TRP A 290 -12.77 18.07 -13.99
C TRP A 290 -11.62 17.26 -14.63
N THR A 291 -11.93 16.07 -15.14
CA THR A 291 -10.97 15.18 -15.81
C THR A 291 -10.74 15.58 -17.27
N GLN A 292 -11.77 15.98 -18.01
CA GLN A 292 -11.63 16.52 -19.38
C GLN A 292 -10.72 17.76 -19.40
N ASP A 293 -10.88 18.68 -18.44
CA ASP A 293 -10.05 19.89 -18.31
C ASP A 293 -8.56 19.57 -18.10
N ARG A 294 -8.25 18.35 -17.64
CA ARG A 294 -6.87 17.82 -17.46
C ARG A 294 -6.44 16.91 -18.61
N GLY A 295 -7.18 16.96 -19.71
CA GLY A 295 -6.88 16.31 -20.99
C GLY A 295 -7.03 14.79 -20.97
N PHE A 296 -7.76 14.22 -20.02
CA PHE A 296 -8.08 12.78 -20.05
C PHE A 296 -9.09 12.50 -21.17
N ASP A 297 -9.05 11.27 -21.71
CA ASP A 297 -10.15 10.77 -22.53
C ASP A 297 -11.29 10.33 -21.62
N VAL A 298 -12.50 10.83 -21.83
CA VAL A 298 -13.61 10.67 -20.88
C VAL A 298 -14.87 10.27 -21.62
N ALA A 299 -15.44 9.13 -21.25
CA ALA A 299 -16.76 8.68 -21.66
C ALA A 299 -17.75 8.79 -20.51
N VAL A 300 -18.98 9.24 -20.80
CA VAL A 300 -20.08 9.27 -19.83
C VAL A 300 -21.20 8.41 -20.40
N GLU A 301 -21.59 7.38 -19.68
CA GLU A 301 -22.50 6.33 -20.16
C GLU A 301 -23.67 6.18 -19.20
N ALA A 302 -24.90 6.29 -19.71
CA ALA A 302 -26.09 6.17 -18.88
C ALA A 302 -26.40 4.68 -18.61
N VAL A 303 -26.30 4.26 -17.35
CA VAL A 303 -26.66 2.91 -16.89
C VAL A 303 -28.18 2.84 -16.68
N ALA A 304 -28.74 3.87 -16.04
CA ALA A 304 -30.17 4.10 -15.88
C ALA A 304 -30.46 5.62 -15.95
N PRO A 305 -31.73 6.04 -16.10
CA PRO A 305 -32.08 7.46 -16.08
C PRO A 305 -31.57 8.15 -14.81
N GLY A 306 -30.67 9.13 -14.96
CA GLY A 306 -30.05 9.84 -13.82
C GLY A 306 -28.83 9.16 -13.20
N ARG A 307 -28.47 7.95 -13.62
CA ARG A 307 -27.36 7.15 -13.06
C ARG A 307 -26.29 6.85 -14.13
N PRO A 308 -25.41 7.81 -14.43
CA PRO A 308 -24.35 7.60 -15.40
C PRO A 308 -23.04 7.12 -14.77
N ASN A 309 -22.34 6.23 -15.46
CA ASN A 309 -20.92 5.96 -15.24
C ASN A 309 -20.07 7.04 -15.91
N VAL A 310 -18.90 7.33 -15.35
CA VAL A 310 -17.83 8.13 -15.98
C VAL A 310 -16.57 7.29 -16.08
N ILE A 311 -16.09 7.09 -17.31
CA ILE A 311 -14.92 6.27 -17.60
C ILE A 311 -13.80 7.18 -18.08
N VAL A 312 -12.76 7.30 -17.26
CA VAL A 312 -11.61 8.19 -17.47
C VAL A 312 -10.43 7.36 -17.96
N ARG A 313 -9.83 7.70 -19.10
CA ARG A 313 -8.74 6.92 -19.71
C ARG A 313 -7.50 7.78 -19.94
N TRP A 314 -6.35 7.18 -19.69
CA TRP A 314 -5.06 7.74 -20.05
C TRP A 314 -4.08 6.65 -20.51
N THR A 315 -3.73 6.67 -21.79
CA THR A 315 -2.63 5.87 -22.32
C THR A 315 -1.30 6.53 -21.97
N ALA A 316 -0.64 6.02 -20.93
CA ALA A 316 0.59 6.60 -20.39
C ALA A 316 1.82 6.23 -21.22
N GLY A 317 1.83 5.07 -21.86
CA GLY A 317 2.87 4.65 -22.79
C GLY A 317 2.65 3.23 -23.35
N PRO A 318 3.55 2.74 -24.21
CA PRO A 318 3.44 1.41 -24.78
C PRO A 318 3.65 0.34 -23.70
N GLY A 319 2.69 -0.55 -23.52
CA GLY A 319 2.79 -1.67 -22.58
C GLY A 319 1.48 -2.45 -22.50
N PRO A 320 1.53 -3.71 -22.03
CA PRO A 320 0.34 -4.56 -21.95
C PRO A 320 -0.48 -4.35 -20.67
N ARG A 321 0.06 -3.65 -19.67
CA ARG A 321 -0.61 -3.45 -18.38
C ARG A 321 -1.59 -2.29 -18.44
N THR A 322 -2.77 -2.48 -17.85
CA THR A 322 -3.75 -1.43 -17.64
C THR A 322 -4.20 -1.48 -16.19
N LEU A 323 -3.85 -0.46 -15.42
CA LEU A 323 -4.30 -0.34 -14.05
C LEU A 323 -5.63 0.40 -14.00
N MET A 324 -6.63 -0.23 -13.38
CA MET A 324 -7.88 0.44 -13.03
C MET A 324 -7.80 1.00 -11.61
N PHE A 325 -8.25 2.24 -11.43
CA PHE A 325 -8.77 2.68 -10.15
C PHE A 325 -10.29 2.76 -10.25
N GLU A 326 -10.99 2.34 -9.21
CA GLU A 326 -12.44 2.29 -9.17
C GLU A 326 -12.93 3.01 -7.91
N GLY A 327 -13.93 3.86 -8.06
CA GLY A 327 -14.70 4.41 -6.95
C GLY A 327 -16.08 4.88 -7.41
N HIS A 328 -17.04 4.92 -6.50
CA HIS A 328 -18.43 5.21 -6.84
C HIS A 328 -18.88 6.64 -6.49
N THR A 329 -20.02 7.03 -7.05
CA THR A 329 -20.56 8.41 -6.95
C THR A 329 -21.81 8.53 -6.09
N ASP A 330 -22.61 7.46 -6.00
CA ASP A 330 -23.78 7.37 -5.15
C ASP A 330 -23.39 7.31 -3.68
N VAL A 331 -24.32 7.74 -2.83
CA VAL A 331 -24.19 7.71 -1.38
C VAL A 331 -25.52 7.32 -0.77
N VAL A 332 -25.50 6.65 0.39
CA VAL A 332 -26.73 6.35 1.12
C VAL A 332 -27.44 7.62 1.63
N THR A 333 -28.74 7.49 1.91
CA THR A 333 -29.54 8.54 2.54
C THR A 333 -28.89 9.08 3.84
N PRO A 334 -28.98 10.40 4.12
CA PRO A 334 -28.54 10.95 5.41
C PRO A 334 -29.47 10.55 6.57
N GLY A 335 -30.65 9.98 6.29
CA GLY A 335 -31.64 9.65 7.30
C GLY A 335 -32.25 10.90 7.94
N ASP A 336 -32.34 10.93 9.26
CA ASP A 336 -32.94 12.04 10.01
C ASP A 336 -31.97 13.24 10.10
N LEU A 337 -32.22 14.27 9.29
CA LEU A 337 -31.44 15.50 9.24
C LEU A 337 -31.36 16.25 10.57
N SER A 338 -32.34 16.08 11.48
CA SER A 338 -32.30 16.75 12.78
C SER A 338 -31.21 16.24 13.72
N ARG A 339 -30.67 15.05 13.43
CA ARG A 339 -29.60 14.40 14.19
C ARG A 339 -28.21 14.79 13.71
N TRP A 340 -28.10 15.46 12.58
CA TRP A 340 -26.82 15.90 12.03
C TRP A 340 -26.39 17.20 12.70
N GLN A 341 -25.15 17.21 13.20
CA GLN A 341 -24.52 18.43 13.68
C GLN A 341 -24.03 19.29 12.51
N TYR A 342 -23.57 18.65 11.43
CA TYR A 342 -23.09 19.31 10.23
C TYR A 342 -24.04 19.06 9.06
N ASP A 343 -24.19 20.01 8.15
CA ASP A 343 -24.97 19.76 6.93
C ASP A 343 -24.35 18.56 6.16
N PRO A 344 -25.10 17.47 5.91
CA PRO A 344 -24.58 16.29 5.21
C PRO A 344 -24.02 16.61 3.83
N PHE A 345 -24.44 17.69 3.18
CA PHE A 345 -23.91 18.12 1.89
C PHE A 345 -23.16 19.47 1.98
N GLY A 346 -22.78 19.89 3.19
CA GLY A 346 -22.04 21.15 3.40
C GLY A 346 -20.53 21.04 3.16
N ALA A 347 -19.96 19.83 3.34
CA ALA A 347 -18.51 19.57 3.32
C ALA A 347 -17.74 20.45 4.33
N GLN A 348 -18.23 20.52 5.58
CA GLN A 348 -17.65 21.38 6.60
C GLN A 348 -16.33 20.80 7.12
N ILE A 349 -15.30 21.62 7.23
CA ILE A 349 -14.00 21.21 7.78
C ILE A 349 -13.86 21.70 9.21
N GLU A 350 -13.63 20.79 10.15
CA GLU A 350 -13.29 21.11 11.55
C GLU A 350 -12.15 20.20 12.02
N LYS A 351 -11.11 20.79 12.66
CA LYS A 351 -9.97 20.07 13.27
C LYS A 351 -9.29 19.05 12.34
N GLY A 352 -9.15 19.39 11.06
CA GLY A 352 -8.49 18.54 10.06
C GLY A 352 -9.33 17.38 9.53
N ARG A 353 -10.63 17.35 9.85
CA ARG A 353 -11.61 16.41 9.30
C ARG A 353 -12.62 17.15 8.45
N MET A 354 -13.07 16.52 7.37
CA MET A 354 -14.22 17.00 6.60
C MET A 354 -15.43 16.16 6.97
N PHE A 355 -16.54 16.83 7.30
CA PHE A 355 -17.81 16.23 7.65
C PHE A 355 -18.79 16.37 6.48
N GLY A 356 -19.55 15.31 6.22
CA GLY A 356 -20.54 15.24 5.16
C GLY A 356 -20.74 13.81 4.67
N ARG A 357 -21.94 13.51 4.16
CA ARG A 357 -22.27 12.22 3.57
C ARG A 357 -21.40 11.99 2.32
N GLY A 358 -20.74 10.83 2.29
CA GLY A 358 -19.80 10.43 1.26
C GLY A 358 -18.40 11.02 1.39
N THR A 359 -18.10 11.76 2.46
CA THR A 359 -16.71 12.18 2.72
C THR A 359 -15.79 10.98 2.92
N ASN A 360 -16.29 9.93 3.58
CA ASN A 360 -15.62 8.68 3.86
C ASN A 360 -15.97 7.64 2.77
N ASP A 361 -17.27 7.50 2.46
CA ASP A 361 -17.81 6.42 1.62
C ASP A 361 -18.61 6.96 0.41
N THR A 362 -18.01 7.23 -0.74
CA THR A 362 -16.58 7.06 -1.06
C THR A 362 -15.97 8.27 -1.78
N LYS A 363 -16.68 9.40 -1.84
CA LYS A 363 -16.30 10.60 -2.64
C LYS A 363 -14.94 11.19 -2.24
N GLY A 364 -14.53 11.03 -0.98
CA GLY A 364 -13.18 11.34 -0.54
C GLY A 364 -12.14 10.57 -1.34
N ASN A 365 -12.20 9.24 -1.30
CA ASN A 365 -11.28 8.36 -2.00
C ASN A 365 -11.38 8.49 -3.53
N LEU A 366 -12.58 8.74 -4.06
CA LEU A 366 -12.79 9.13 -5.46
C LEU A 366 -11.98 10.39 -5.85
N ALA A 367 -12.00 11.44 -5.02
CA ALA A 367 -11.19 12.63 -5.27
C ALA A 367 -9.68 12.33 -5.21
N ALA A 368 -9.26 11.55 -4.21
CA ALA A 368 -7.86 11.14 -4.04
C ALA A 368 -7.36 10.35 -5.26
N MET A 369 -8.18 9.43 -5.78
CA MET A 369 -7.94 8.69 -7.01
C MET A 369 -7.75 9.61 -8.23
N LEU A 370 -8.69 10.53 -8.47
CA LEU A 370 -8.63 11.42 -9.62
C LEU A 370 -7.42 12.37 -9.57
N VAL A 371 -7.08 12.87 -8.38
CA VAL A 371 -5.88 13.69 -8.18
C VAL A 371 -4.61 12.86 -8.37
N ALA A 372 -4.56 11.62 -7.89
CA ALA A 372 -3.44 10.71 -8.12
C ALA A 372 -3.20 10.46 -9.62
N MET A 373 -4.26 10.18 -10.39
CA MET A 373 -4.21 10.03 -11.84
C MET A 373 -3.69 11.30 -12.52
N ALA A 374 -4.20 12.47 -12.14
CA ALA A 374 -3.77 13.75 -12.67
C ALA A 374 -2.29 14.05 -12.37
N ALA A 375 -1.84 13.76 -11.14
CA ALA A 375 -0.46 13.91 -10.72
C ALA A 375 0.49 12.99 -11.49
N MET A 376 0.10 11.72 -11.69
CA MET A 376 0.87 10.78 -12.51
C MET A 376 1.05 11.29 -13.94
N LYS A 377 -0.02 11.81 -14.55
CA LYS A 377 0.03 12.38 -15.89
C LYS A 377 0.87 13.66 -15.96
N ALA A 378 0.71 14.57 -15.00
CA ALA A 378 1.48 15.81 -14.90
C ALA A 378 2.98 15.58 -14.66
N SER A 379 3.33 14.48 -13.98
CA SER A 379 4.74 14.13 -13.69
C SER A 379 5.58 13.93 -14.95
N GLY A 380 4.96 13.58 -16.08
CA GLY A 380 5.63 13.31 -17.36
C GLY A 380 6.62 12.15 -17.29
N ILE A 381 6.44 11.21 -16.35
CA ILE A 381 7.26 10.02 -16.22
C ILE A 381 6.86 9.01 -17.31
N PRO A 382 7.81 8.41 -18.04
CA PRO A 382 7.49 7.38 -19.01
C PRO A 382 7.04 6.11 -18.28
N LEU A 383 5.77 5.73 -18.47
CA LEU A 383 5.18 4.48 -17.97
C LEU A 383 4.97 3.49 -19.13
N ALA A 384 4.80 2.22 -18.80
CA ALA A 384 4.50 1.15 -19.75
C ALA A 384 3.08 0.61 -19.52
N GLY A 385 2.09 1.22 -20.19
CA GLY A 385 0.69 0.82 -20.06
C GLY A 385 -0.29 1.98 -20.02
N SER A 386 -1.49 1.70 -19.49
CA SER A 386 -2.58 2.66 -19.37
C SER A 386 -3.15 2.72 -17.95
N ILE A 387 -3.79 3.84 -17.62
CA ILE A 387 -4.60 3.97 -16.40
C ILE A 387 -6.06 4.21 -16.82
N VAL A 388 -6.97 3.50 -16.16
CA VAL A 388 -8.42 3.68 -16.28
C VAL A 388 -8.96 4.10 -14.91
N GLY A 389 -9.76 5.16 -14.85
CA GLY A 389 -10.57 5.52 -13.69
C GLY A 389 -12.02 5.15 -13.97
N GLY A 390 -12.52 4.12 -13.30
CA GLY A 390 -13.94 3.78 -13.31
C GLY A 390 -14.62 4.57 -12.20
N VAL A 391 -15.43 5.55 -12.58
CA VAL A 391 -16.25 6.34 -11.65
C VAL A 391 -17.69 5.90 -11.82
N LEU A 392 -18.09 4.94 -11.00
CA LEU A 392 -19.28 4.12 -11.25
C LEU A 392 -20.47 4.60 -10.40
N CYS A 393 -21.67 4.23 -10.82
CA CYS A 393 -22.88 4.48 -10.03
C CYS A 393 -23.42 3.18 -9.42
N ASP A 394 -24.25 3.33 -8.40
CA ASP A 394 -25.04 2.26 -7.79
C ASP A 394 -24.28 1.22 -6.98
N GLU A 395 -23.11 1.56 -6.43
CA GLU A 395 -22.38 0.62 -5.56
C GLU A 395 -23.21 0.27 -4.31
N GLU A 396 -23.86 1.27 -3.71
CA GLU A 396 -24.52 1.21 -2.40
C GLU A 396 -25.80 0.35 -2.40
N ASP A 397 -26.26 -0.10 -3.57
CA ASP A 397 -27.41 -0.97 -3.73
C ASP A 397 -27.06 -2.21 -4.58
N MET A 398 -27.26 -2.12 -5.89
CA MET A 398 -27.24 -3.28 -6.79
C MET A 398 -25.97 -3.41 -7.64
N MET A 399 -25.04 -2.45 -7.57
CA MET A 399 -23.78 -2.40 -8.31
C MET A 399 -24.01 -2.48 -9.83
N THR A 400 -25.04 -1.79 -10.33
CA THR A 400 -25.35 -1.82 -11.77
C THR A 400 -24.29 -1.09 -12.60
N GLY A 401 -23.56 -0.13 -12.01
CA GLY A 401 -22.47 0.58 -12.66
C GLY A 401 -21.34 -0.33 -13.13
N VAL A 402 -20.77 -1.15 -12.25
CA VAL A 402 -19.70 -2.09 -12.63
C VAL A 402 -20.17 -3.18 -13.57
N GLN A 403 -21.40 -3.67 -13.42
CA GLN A 403 -21.98 -4.65 -14.34
C GLN A 403 -22.07 -4.07 -15.76
N HIS A 404 -22.59 -2.84 -15.89
CA HIS A 404 -22.62 -2.15 -17.17
C HIS A 404 -21.20 -1.92 -17.74
N PHE A 405 -20.24 -1.52 -16.91
CA PHE A 405 -18.84 -1.33 -17.31
C PHE A 405 -18.22 -2.60 -17.90
N ILE A 406 -18.51 -3.76 -17.28
CA ILE A 406 -18.10 -5.08 -17.74
C ILE A 406 -18.81 -5.45 -19.06
N GLU A 407 -20.12 -5.23 -19.15
CA GLU A 407 -20.93 -5.53 -20.34
C GLU A 407 -20.52 -4.71 -21.57
N GLN A 408 -20.13 -3.45 -21.38
CA GLN A 408 -19.61 -2.58 -22.46
C GLN A 408 -18.17 -2.92 -22.87
N GLY A 409 -17.52 -3.89 -22.22
CA GLY A 409 -16.16 -4.34 -22.56
C GLY A 409 -15.04 -3.44 -22.02
N HIS A 410 -15.35 -2.46 -21.16
CA HIS A 410 -14.33 -1.55 -20.60
C HIS A 410 -13.37 -2.25 -19.63
N ALA A 411 -13.79 -3.38 -19.06
CA ALA A 411 -12.97 -4.22 -18.19
C ALA A 411 -11.99 -5.13 -18.97
N ASP A 412 -12.22 -5.39 -20.25
CA ASP A 412 -11.41 -6.33 -21.04
C ASP A 412 -9.91 -6.00 -21.11
N PRO A 413 -9.48 -4.72 -21.23
CA PRO A 413 -8.05 -4.38 -21.23
C PRO A 413 -7.44 -4.27 -19.83
N VAL A 414 -8.23 -4.33 -18.75
CA VAL A 414 -7.79 -4.11 -17.36
C VAL A 414 -7.01 -5.32 -16.86
N THR A 415 -5.81 -5.10 -16.33
CA THR A 415 -4.94 -6.18 -15.82
C THR A 415 -4.90 -6.26 -14.30
N ALA A 416 -5.31 -5.20 -13.60
CA ALA A 416 -5.52 -5.17 -12.15
C ALA A 416 -6.36 -3.94 -11.78
N ALA A 417 -7.02 -3.98 -10.61
CA ALA A 417 -7.80 -2.85 -10.10
C ALA A 417 -7.46 -2.51 -8.64
N VAL A 418 -7.41 -1.22 -8.33
CA VAL A 418 -7.46 -0.69 -6.97
C VAL A 418 -8.89 -0.20 -6.72
N ILE A 419 -9.55 -0.77 -5.73
CA ILE A 419 -10.91 -0.43 -5.33
C ILE A 419 -10.80 0.61 -4.21
N CYS A 420 -11.20 1.84 -4.48
CA CYS A 420 -10.89 3.02 -3.68
C CYS A 420 -11.89 3.20 -2.52
N GLU A 421 -12.01 2.20 -1.65
CA GLU A 421 -12.96 2.21 -0.53
C GLU A 421 -12.31 2.53 0.82
N PRO A 422 -13.08 3.03 1.81
CA PRO A 422 -12.55 3.33 3.12
C PRO A 422 -12.15 2.05 3.88
N GLN A 423 -10.84 1.85 4.02
CA GLN A 423 -10.25 0.69 4.71
C GLN A 423 -9.26 1.10 5.79
N ASP A 424 -9.34 2.33 6.29
CA ASP A 424 -8.44 2.88 7.31
C ASP A 424 -6.95 2.76 6.96
N GLY A 425 -6.61 2.89 5.67
CA GLY A 425 -5.25 2.72 5.17
C GLY A 425 -4.70 1.29 5.19
N LEU A 426 -5.54 0.29 5.48
CA LEU A 426 -5.20 -1.14 5.37
C LEU A 426 -5.17 -1.58 3.91
N VAL A 427 -4.39 -2.63 3.63
CA VAL A 427 -4.34 -3.27 2.31
C VAL A 427 -5.27 -4.48 2.34
N CYS A 428 -6.47 -4.33 1.79
CA CYS A 428 -7.45 -5.42 1.77
C CYS A 428 -7.32 -6.27 0.50
N ILE A 429 -6.99 -7.55 0.67
CA ILE A 429 -6.76 -8.50 -0.44
C ILE A 429 -7.87 -9.55 -0.58
N ALA A 430 -8.88 -9.48 0.28
CA ALA A 430 -10.02 -10.40 0.27
C ALA A 430 -11.30 -9.65 0.62
N GLN A 431 -12.44 -10.13 0.12
CA GLN A 431 -13.76 -9.57 0.42
C GLN A 431 -14.75 -10.70 0.68
N LYS A 432 -15.66 -10.51 1.65
CA LYS A 432 -16.72 -11.49 1.89
C LYS A 432 -17.67 -11.57 0.69
N GLY A 433 -18.10 -12.78 0.39
CA GLY A 433 -19.23 -12.96 -0.52
C GLY A 433 -20.55 -12.62 0.16
N ALA A 434 -21.61 -12.51 -0.65
CA ALA A 434 -22.97 -12.25 -0.19
C ALA A 434 -24.00 -13.03 -1.00
N VAL A 435 -24.94 -13.68 -0.32
CA VAL A 435 -26.18 -14.21 -0.91
C VAL A 435 -27.35 -13.55 -0.19
N ARG A 436 -28.12 -12.74 -0.91
CA ARG A 436 -29.31 -12.07 -0.35
C ARG A 436 -30.56 -12.79 -0.83
N ALA A 437 -31.46 -13.09 0.10
CA ALA A 437 -32.69 -13.82 -0.18
C ALA A 437 -33.91 -13.22 0.54
N ARG A 438 -35.10 -13.49 -0.01
CA ARG A 438 -36.40 -13.13 0.56
C ARG A 438 -37.23 -14.39 0.74
N PHE A 439 -37.61 -14.69 1.97
CA PHE A 439 -38.66 -15.64 2.26
C PHE A 439 -40.02 -14.94 2.24
N THR A 440 -40.99 -15.53 1.56
CA THR A 440 -42.40 -15.09 1.56
C THR A 440 -43.26 -16.23 2.10
N ILE A 441 -43.98 -15.95 3.18
CA ILE A 441 -44.85 -16.89 3.88
C ILE A 441 -46.29 -16.52 3.56
N GLN A 442 -46.98 -17.35 2.80
CA GLN A 442 -48.39 -17.19 2.47
C GLN A 442 -49.25 -17.93 3.48
N GLY A 443 -49.92 -17.17 4.33
CA GLY A 443 -50.90 -17.67 5.29
C GLY A 443 -52.32 -17.36 4.85
N ARG A 444 -53.21 -17.16 5.83
CA ARG A 444 -54.58 -16.73 5.58
C ARG A 444 -55.04 -15.80 6.68
N MET A 445 -55.46 -14.61 6.28
CA MET A 445 -55.91 -13.59 7.21
C MET A 445 -57.16 -14.04 7.96
N SER A 446 -57.22 -13.77 9.25
CA SER A 446 -58.40 -13.98 10.08
C SER A 446 -58.44 -13.01 11.26
N HIS A 447 -59.58 -12.93 11.94
CA HIS A 447 -59.69 -12.20 13.20
C HIS A 447 -58.92 -12.95 14.30
N GLY A 448 -58.18 -12.24 15.16
CA GLY A 448 -57.36 -12.84 16.21
C GLY A 448 -58.14 -13.70 17.20
N ALA A 449 -59.42 -13.36 17.44
CA ALA A 449 -60.33 -14.18 18.26
C ALA A 449 -60.93 -15.40 17.52
N MET A 450 -60.69 -15.54 16.21
CA MET A 450 -61.16 -16.64 15.36
C MET A 450 -59.97 -17.26 14.60
N PRO A 451 -58.96 -17.79 15.31
CA PRO A 451 -57.71 -18.25 14.68
C PRO A 451 -57.92 -19.41 13.70
N LEU A 452 -58.95 -20.24 13.92
CA LEU A 452 -59.27 -21.39 13.07
C LEU A 452 -59.79 -21.01 11.67
N SER A 453 -60.20 -19.76 11.45
CA SER A 453 -60.63 -19.27 10.13
C SER A 453 -59.46 -18.83 9.25
N GLY A 454 -58.23 -18.90 9.75
CA GLY A 454 -57.01 -18.48 9.06
C GLY A 454 -55.83 -19.43 9.28
N LEU A 455 -54.67 -18.99 8.78
CA LEU A 455 -53.39 -19.65 8.93
C LEU A 455 -52.39 -18.58 9.33
N ASN A 456 -51.93 -18.66 10.57
CA ASN A 456 -50.97 -17.70 11.10
C ASN A 456 -49.58 -17.98 10.51
N PRO A 457 -48.90 -17.00 9.89
CA PRO A 457 -47.55 -17.18 9.37
C PRO A 457 -46.47 -17.14 10.46
N ALA A 458 -46.78 -16.66 11.68
CA ALA A 458 -45.80 -16.51 12.77
C ALA A 458 -45.03 -17.80 13.14
N PRO A 459 -45.65 -19.00 13.18
CA PRO A 459 -44.96 -20.28 13.24
C PRO A 459 -43.84 -20.48 12.22
N ALA A 460 -44.12 -20.19 10.95
CA ALA A 460 -43.15 -20.35 9.88
C ALA A 460 -42.02 -19.33 10.01
N VAL A 461 -42.36 -18.09 10.38
CA VAL A 461 -41.36 -17.05 10.70
C VAL A 461 -40.39 -17.52 11.78
N ALA A 462 -40.89 -18.07 12.89
CA ALA A 462 -40.06 -18.57 13.97
C ALA A 462 -39.14 -19.71 13.52
N ARG A 463 -39.65 -20.65 12.71
CA ARG A 463 -38.87 -21.78 12.19
C ARG A 463 -37.80 -21.36 11.19
N ILE A 464 -38.08 -20.38 10.33
CA ILE A 464 -37.08 -19.85 9.39
C ILE A 464 -35.95 -19.18 10.17
N ILE A 465 -36.27 -18.35 11.18
CA ILE A 465 -35.25 -17.70 12.01
C ILE A 465 -34.37 -18.73 12.72
N ASP A 466 -34.98 -19.75 13.32
CA ASP A 466 -34.23 -20.85 13.98
C ASP A 466 -33.41 -21.68 12.98
N GLY A 467 -33.95 -21.94 11.78
CA GLY A 467 -33.24 -22.64 10.71
C GLY A 467 -32.03 -21.86 10.19
N LEU A 468 -32.16 -20.53 10.03
CA LEU A 468 -31.03 -19.67 9.65
C LEU A 468 -29.93 -19.68 10.71
N ALA A 469 -30.29 -19.64 12.00
CA ALA A 469 -29.33 -19.74 13.09
C ALA A 469 -28.60 -21.10 13.09
N ARG A 470 -29.29 -22.19 12.75
CA ARG A 470 -28.67 -23.51 12.57
C ARG A 470 -27.72 -23.55 11.38
N LEU A 471 -28.12 -23.01 10.23
CA LEU A 471 -27.27 -22.90 9.04
C LEU A 471 -26.01 -22.06 9.31
N GLU A 472 -26.12 -20.98 10.09
CA GLU A 472 -24.96 -20.20 10.52
C GLU A 472 -24.03 -21.00 11.41
N ALA A 473 -24.56 -21.69 12.42
CA ALA A 473 -23.77 -22.53 13.32
C ALA A 473 -23.03 -23.65 12.56
N ASP A 474 -23.71 -24.30 11.61
CA ASP A 474 -23.12 -25.32 10.74
C ASP A 474 -22.01 -24.73 9.86
N ALA A 475 -22.23 -23.55 9.27
CA ALA A 475 -21.22 -22.85 8.47
C ALA A 475 -19.98 -22.46 9.30
N VAL A 476 -20.19 -21.95 10.52
CA VAL A 476 -19.12 -21.62 11.47
C VAL A 476 -18.31 -22.87 11.84
N GLN A 477 -18.98 -24.01 12.07
CA GLN A 477 -18.31 -25.26 12.42
C GLN A 477 -17.54 -25.88 11.25
N THR A 478 -18.08 -25.78 10.03
CA THR A 478 -17.51 -26.42 8.84
C THR A 478 -16.40 -25.59 8.19
N CYS A 479 -16.59 -24.28 8.06
CA CYS A 479 -15.65 -23.38 7.39
C CYS A 479 -14.63 -22.75 8.35
N GLY A 480 -14.96 -22.64 9.64
CA GLY A 480 -14.08 -22.02 10.63
C GLY A 480 -13.97 -20.49 10.50
N HIS A 481 -12.91 -19.94 11.09
CA HIS A 481 -12.63 -18.50 11.12
C HIS A 481 -11.58 -18.17 10.05
N ASP A 482 -11.93 -17.34 9.08
CA ASP A 482 -10.96 -16.80 8.13
C ASP A 482 -10.12 -15.69 8.82
N PRO A 483 -8.77 -15.70 8.69
CA PRO A 483 -7.93 -14.70 9.35
C PRO A 483 -8.19 -13.24 8.97
N LEU A 484 -8.68 -12.98 7.75
CA LEU A 484 -8.90 -11.63 7.21
C LEU A 484 -10.38 -11.24 7.22
N LEU A 485 -11.27 -12.20 6.99
CA LEU A 485 -12.71 -11.98 6.84
C LEU A 485 -13.51 -12.36 8.09
N GLY A 486 -12.94 -13.15 9.00
CA GLY A 486 -13.63 -13.61 10.20
C GLY A 486 -14.64 -14.71 9.93
N TRP A 487 -15.82 -14.62 10.56
CA TRP A 487 -16.85 -15.66 10.50
C TRP A 487 -17.88 -15.44 9.38
N PRO A 488 -18.46 -16.51 8.81
CA PRO A 488 -19.65 -16.41 7.98
C PRO A 488 -20.89 -16.06 8.82
N SER A 489 -21.95 -15.54 8.20
CA SER A 489 -23.20 -15.20 8.89
C SER A 489 -24.45 -15.40 8.03
N PHE A 490 -25.59 -15.71 8.65
CA PHE A 490 -26.91 -15.86 8.02
C PHE A 490 -27.92 -14.99 8.75
N THR A 491 -27.87 -13.68 8.48
CA THR A 491 -28.58 -12.70 9.31
C THR A 491 -29.95 -12.38 8.73
N PRO A 492 -31.07 -12.63 9.46
CA PRO A 492 -32.37 -12.10 9.07
C PRO A 492 -32.39 -10.58 9.35
N THR A 493 -32.33 -9.77 8.30
CA THR A 493 -32.22 -8.31 8.39
C THR A 493 -33.57 -7.61 8.49
N VAL A 494 -34.64 -8.23 7.96
CA VAL A 494 -36.01 -7.71 8.04
C VAL A 494 -36.97 -8.84 8.36
N VAL A 495 -37.85 -8.64 9.34
CA VAL A 495 -38.99 -9.52 9.65
C VAL A 495 -40.25 -8.67 9.66
N GLN A 496 -41.19 -8.94 8.76
CA GLN A 496 -42.39 -8.10 8.61
C GLN A 496 -43.65 -8.95 8.41
N ALA A 497 -44.68 -8.69 9.23
CA ALA A 497 -46.00 -9.30 9.13
C ALA A 497 -47.08 -8.26 9.58
N PRO A 498 -48.04 -7.86 8.73
CA PRO A 498 -48.21 -8.28 7.34
C PRO A 498 -47.06 -7.80 6.45
N SER A 499 -46.78 -8.51 5.37
CA SER A 499 -45.71 -8.16 4.41
C SER A 499 -45.88 -6.78 3.76
N GLN A 500 -47.13 -6.29 3.72
CA GLN A 500 -47.55 -4.97 3.23
C GLN A 500 -48.64 -4.39 4.14
N GLY A 501 -48.67 -3.06 4.26
CA GLY A 501 -49.67 -2.35 5.07
C GLY A 501 -49.36 -2.34 6.58
N PRO A 502 -50.18 -1.62 7.37
CA PRO A 502 -49.97 -1.48 8.80
C PRO A 502 -50.39 -2.75 9.58
N PRO A 503 -49.63 -3.16 10.61
CA PRO A 503 -50.02 -4.26 11.48
C PRO A 503 -51.22 -3.87 12.36
N GLN A 504 -52.09 -4.84 12.67
CA GLN A 504 -53.25 -4.66 13.56
C GLN A 504 -53.28 -5.78 14.60
N LEU A 505 -53.45 -5.41 15.88
CA LEU A 505 -53.37 -6.36 17.01
C LEU A 505 -54.39 -7.50 16.93
N ASN A 506 -55.60 -7.23 16.41
CA ASN A 506 -56.70 -8.18 16.34
C ASN A 506 -56.79 -8.91 14.99
N VAL A 507 -55.73 -8.89 14.17
CA VAL A 507 -55.71 -9.50 12.83
C VAL A 507 -54.54 -10.47 12.72
N VAL A 508 -54.83 -11.72 12.37
CA VAL A 508 -53.82 -12.68 11.91
C VAL A 508 -53.41 -12.26 10.49
N PRO A 509 -52.14 -12.00 10.19
CA PRO A 509 -51.72 -11.54 8.88
C PRO A 509 -51.87 -12.64 7.82
N GLY A 510 -52.27 -12.26 6.60
CA GLY A 510 -52.38 -13.18 5.47
C GLY A 510 -51.04 -13.51 4.82
N GLU A 511 -50.02 -12.69 5.00
CA GLU A 511 -48.69 -12.89 4.44
C GLU A 511 -47.64 -12.30 5.39
N ALA A 512 -46.47 -12.93 5.48
CA ALA A 512 -45.28 -12.38 6.13
C ALA A 512 -44.07 -12.51 5.20
N LYS A 513 -43.06 -11.66 5.41
CA LYS A 513 -41.79 -11.74 4.67
C LYS A 513 -40.59 -11.63 5.60
N ILE A 514 -39.50 -12.31 5.22
CA ILE A 514 -38.19 -12.21 5.88
C ILE A 514 -37.14 -11.91 4.81
N LEU A 515 -36.32 -10.87 5.01
CA LEU A 515 -35.12 -10.64 4.20
C LEU A 515 -33.90 -11.17 4.97
N VAL A 516 -33.00 -11.83 4.24
CA VAL A 516 -31.81 -12.47 4.80
C VAL A 516 -30.59 -11.99 4.03
N ASP A 517 -29.56 -11.58 4.76
CA ASP A 517 -28.22 -11.29 4.25
C ASP A 517 -27.26 -12.38 4.73
N VAL A 518 -26.83 -13.24 3.81
CA VAL A 518 -25.86 -14.30 4.09
C VAL A 518 -24.48 -13.82 3.65
N ARG A 519 -23.54 -13.70 4.60
CA ARG A 519 -22.14 -13.32 4.33
C ARG A 519 -21.25 -14.55 4.33
N THR A 520 -20.51 -14.73 3.25
CA THR A 520 -19.71 -15.94 3.00
C THR A 520 -18.21 -15.65 3.02
N ILE A 521 -17.44 -16.67 3.38
CA ILE A 521 -15.97 -16.68 3.36
C ILE A 521 -15.46 -17.76 2.39
N PRO A 522 -14.16 -17.78 2.03
CA PRO A 522 -13.60 -18.81 1.17
C PRO A 522 -13.88 -20.22 1.73
N GLY A 523 -14.32 -21.12 0.87
CA GLY A 523 -14.71 -22.49 1.25
C GLY A 523 -16.22 -22.73 1.34
N GLN A 524 -17.05 -21.69 1.22
CA GLN A 524 -18.50 -21.83 1.07
C GLN A 524 -18.92 -21.77 -0.41
N HIS A 525 -19.73 -22.75 -0.83
CA HIS A 525 -20.32 -22.77 -2.17
C HIS A 525 -21.71 -22.14 -2.15
N HIS A 526 -21.91 -21.12 -2.97
CA HIS A 526 -23.17 -20.37 -3.02
C HIS A 526 -24.34 -21.22 -3.49
N ASP A 527 -24.13 -22.15 -4.43
CA ASP A 527 -25.17 -23.10 -4.86
C ASP A 527 -25.68 -23.97 -3.71
N ALA A 528 -24.77 -24.44 -2.83
CA ALA A 528 -25.15 -25.23 -1.65
C ALA A 528 -25.93 -24.38 -0.63
N ILE A 529 -25.58 -23.10 -0.46
CA ILE A 529 -26.32 -22.17 0.41
C ILE A 529 -27.72 -21.94 -0.16
N ARG A 530 -27.85 -21.70 -1.47
CA ARG A 530 -29.14 -21.49 -2.14
C ARG A 530 -30.01 -22.74 -2.04
N GLU A 531 -29.43 -23.92 -2.20
CA GLU A 531 -30.11 -25.19 -1.97
C GLU A 531 -30.58 -25.30 -0.52
N ALA A 532 -29.72 -25.06 0.47
CA ALA A 532 -30.05 -25.13 1.88
C ALA A 532 -31.19 -24.17 2.29
N LEU A 533 -31.17 -22.93 1.78
CA LEU A 533 -32.25 -21.96 2.01
C LEU A 533 -33.58 -22.40 1.35
N SER A 534 -33.51 -23.04 0.18
CA SER A 534 -34.68 -23.59 -0.51
C SER A 534 -35.26 -24.80 0.24
N VAL A 535 -34.39 -25.68 0.73
CA VAL A 535 -34.77 -26.81 1.59
C VAL A 535 -35.39 -26.32 2.89
N LEU A 536 -34.84 -25.27 3.52
CA LEU A 536 -35.40 -24.67 4.73
C LEU A 536 -36.82 -24.12 4.50
N ALA A 537 -37.06 -23.45 3.36
CA ALA A 537 -38.40 -22.99 2.98
C ALA A 537 -39.38 -24.16 2.88
N GLN A 538 -39.01 -25.20 2.12
CA GLN A 538 -39.85 -26.37 1.90
C GLN A 538 -40.13 -27.16 3.19
N GLN A 539 -39.11 -27.42 4.00
CA GLN A 539 -39.26 -28.10 5.29
C GLN A 539 -40.15 -27.30 6.25
N THR A 540 -39.99 -25.97 6.28
CA THR A 540 -40.82 -25.11 7.13
C THR A 540 -42.30 -25.21 6.74
N ALA A 541 -42.62 -25.17 5.43
CA ALA A 541 -43.99 -25.31 4.97
C ALA A 541 -44.59 -26.66 5.40
N THR A 542 -43.89 -27.77 5.14
CA THR A 542 -44.31 -29.11 5.52
C THR A 542 -44.55 -29.23 7.03
N GLU A 543 -43.57 -28.87 7.86
CA GLU A 543 -43.66 -29.03 9.32
C GLU A 543 -44.74 -28.15 9.97
N VAL A 544 -44.99 -26.97 9.42
CA VAL A 544 -46.05 -26.08 9.91
C VAL A 544 -47.42 -26.62 9.52
N ASN A 545 -47.56 -27.12 8.29
CA ASN A 545 -48.80 -27.74 7.82
C ASN A 545 -49.10 -29.03 8.59
N ASP A 546 -48.12 -29.90 8.82
CA ASP A 546 -48.28 -31.11 9.62
C ASP A 546 -48.79 -30.81 11.03
N ARG A 547 -48.24 -29.76 11.66
CA ARG A 547 -48.70 -29.31 12.98
C ARG A 547 -50.10 -28.73 12.94
N TYR A 548 -50.48 -28.03 11.87
CA TYR A 548 -51.83 -27.56 11.69
C TYR A 548 -52.82 -28.71 11.47
N LEU A 549 -52.43 -29.75 10.72
CA LEU A 549 -53.23 -30.96 10.51
C LEU A 549 -53.40 -31.75 11.83
N GLU A 550 -52.34 -31.88 12.62
CA GLU A 550 -52.40 -32.52 13.93
C GLU A 550 -53.37 -31.77 14.87
N TYR A 551 -53.26 -30.44 14.92
CA TYR A 551 -54.14 -29.61 15.73
C TYR A 551 -55.59 -29.67 15.24
N ASP A 552 -55.82 -29.68 13.94
CA ASP A 552 -57.16 -29.82 13.35
C ASP A 552 -57.78 -31.17 13.69
N SER A 553 -56.99 -32.25 13.65
CA SER A 553 -57.40 -33.59 14.04
C SER A 553 -57.83 -33.64 15.52
N GLN A 554 -57.06 -33.01 16.41
CA GLN A 554 -57.40 -32.91 17.84
C GLN A 554 -58.72 -32.16 18.09
N LEU A 555 -59.03 -31.16 17.25
CA LEU A 555 -60.25 -30.36 17.34
C LEU A 555 -61.43 -30.95 16.55
N GLY A 556 -61.20 -32.00 15.75
CA GLY A 556 -62.24 -32.60 14.90
C GLY A 556 -62.70 -31.68 13.76
N ILE A 557 -61.82 -30.80 13.27
CA ILE A 557 -62.10 -29.87 12.16
C ILE A 557 -61.26 -30.22 10.93
N GLN A 558 -61.62 -29.66 9.77
CA GLN A 558 -60.81 -29.72 8.56
C GLN A 558 -60.74 -28.34 7.92
N ARG A 559 -59.54 -27.76 7.85
CA ARG A 559 -59.29 -26.53 7.08
C ARG A 559 -58.86 -26.90 5.65
N PRO A 560 -59.42 -26.26 4.61
CA PRO A 560 -59.11 -26.57 3.21
C PRO A 560 -57.89 -25.79 2.68
N TRP A 561 -57.05 -25.23 3.56
CA TRP A 561 -55.95 -24.36 3.18
C TRP A 561 -54.65 -24.87 3.78
N GLU A 562 -53.58 -24.68 3.03
CA GLU A 562 -52.21 -24.97 3.45
C GLU A 562 -51.41 -23.67 3.42
N LEU A 563 -50.44 -23.57 4.33
CA LEU A 563 -49.48 -22.49 4.35
C LEU A 563 -48.37 -22.80 3.34
N ASP A 564 -47.96 -21.80 2.58
CA ASP A 564 -46.85 -21.91 1.62
C ASP A 564 -45.68 -21.01 2.03
N VAL A 565 -44.46 -21.47 1.75
CA VAL A 565 -43.22 -20.74 2.01
C VAL A 565 -42.35 -20.80 0.77
N THR A 566 -42.08 -19.65 0.19
CA THR A 566 -41.21 -19.51 -0.98
C THR A 566 -39.97 -18.72 -0.64
N VAL A 567 -38.86 -19.03 -1.30
CA VAL A 567 -37.62 -18.24 -1.23
C VAL A 567 -37.28 -17.67 -2.60
N GLN A 568 -36.96 -16.38 -2.64
CA GLN A 568 -36.48 -15.66 -3.82
C GLN A 568 -35.05 -15.18 -3.58
N PHE A 569 -34.12 -15.52 -4.46
CA PHE A 569 -32.75 -15.00 -4.41
C PHE A 569 -32.70 -13.64 -5.10
N LEU A 570 -32.21 -12.63 -4.37
CA LEU A 570 -32.17 -11.24 -4.80
C LEU A 570 -30.80 -10.87 -5.40
N SER A 571 -29.72 -11.37 -4.81
CA SER A 571 -28.36 -11.17 -5.32
C SER A 571 -27.43 -12.31 -4.91
N ASP A 572 -26.40 -12.53 -5.72
CA ASP A 572 -25.36 -13.53 -5.48
C ASP A 572 -24.00 -12.94 -5.88
N ARG A 573 -23.10 -12.78 -4.90
CA ARG A 573 -21.79 -12.12 -5.05
C ARG A 573 -20.71 -13.01 -4.43
N PRO A 574 -19.81 -13.64 -5.20
CA PRO A 574 -18.84 -14.58 -4.63
C PRO A 574 -17.80 -13.88 -3.75
N CYS A 575 -17.16 -14.66 -2.88
CA CYS A 575 -15.98 -14.20 -2.13
C CYS A 575 -14.81 -13.93 -3.10
N THR A 576 -14.04 -12.88 -2.85
CA THR A 576 -12.82 -12.59 -3.63
C THR A 576 -11.57 -12.77 -2.79
N ARG A 577 -10.48 -13.17 -3.45
CA ARG A 577 -9.13 -13.19 -2.88
C ARG A 577 -8.09 -12.99 -3.97
N THR A 578 -7.24 -12.01 -3.76
CA THR A 578 -6.03 -11.79 -4.56
C THR A 578 -4.83 -12.31 -3.76
N ASP A 579 -3.90 -12.98 -4.43
CA ASP A 579 -2.68 -13.47 -3.80
C ASP A 579 -1.82 -12.28 -3.30
N ASP A 580 -1.17 -12.48 -2.16
CA ASP A 580 -0.27 -11.49 -1.56
C ASP A 580 0.91 -11.12 -2.47
N GLY A 581 1.40 -12.11 -3.23
CA GLY A 581 2.45 -11.94 -4.23
C GLY A 581 1.99 -11.35 -5.57
N ASP A 582 0.71 -11.05 -5.76
CA ASP A 582 0.24 -10.45 -7.02
C ASP A 582 0.91 -9.07 -7.25
N PRO A 583 1.34 -8.74 -8.48
CA PRO A 583 1.96 -7.45 -8.79
C PRO A 583 1.16 -6.23 -8.30
N ILE A 584 -0.17 -6.26 -8.27
CA ILE A 584 -0.96 -5.13 -7.76
C ILE A 584 -0.85 -4.99 -6.24
N VAL A 585 -0.93 -6.11 -5.53
CA VAL A 585 -0.81 -6.14 -4.07
C VAL A 585 0.60 -5.72 -3.65
N ALA A 586 1.64 -6.26 -4.29
CA ALA A 586 3.02 -5.87 -4.06
C ALA A 586 3.24 -4.35 -4.30
N SER A 587 2.59 -3.79 -5.32
CA SER A 587 2.66 -2.35 -5.63
C SER A 587 1.94 -1.50 -4.59
N ALA A 588 0.77 -1.95 -4.09
CA ALA A 588 0.03 -1.29 -3.02
C ALA A 588 0.80 -1.31 -1.69
N VAL A 589 1.39 -2.46 -1.34
CA VAL A 589 2.24 -2.63 -0.15
C VAL A 589 3.48 -1.74 -0.23
N TRP A 590 4.17 -1.75 -1.38
CA TRP A 590 5.35 -0.91 -1.60
C TRP A 590 5.01 0.57 -1.42
N ALA A 591 3.95 1.05 -2.06
CA ALA A 591 3.51 2.44 -1.99
C ALA A 591 3.12 2.85 -0.57
N SER A 592 2.34 2.01 0.12
CA SER A 592 1.92 2.22 1.51
C SER A 592 3.13 2.32 2.44
N ARG A 593 4.15 1.47 2.24
CA ARG A 593 5.41 1.51 3.00
C ARG A 593 6.20 2.80 2.73
N GLN A 594 6.25 3.27 1.48
CA GLN A 594 6.95 4.52 1.13
C GLN A 594 6.33 5.74 1.83
N ILE A 595 5.00 5.80 1.92
CA ILE A 595 4.30 6.97 2.49
C ILE A 595 4.21 6.91 4.02
N SER A 596 3.86 5.75 4.58
CA SER A 596 3.67 5.60 6.03
C SER A 596 4.98 5.39 6.81
N GLY A 597 6.02 4.88 6.15
CA GLY A 597 7.27 4.47 6.80
C GLY A 597 7.12 3.22 7.69
N ARG A 598 5.97 2.53 7.65
CA ARG A 598 5.66 1.33 8.43
C ARG A 598 5.31 0.17 7.49
N GLU A 599 5.34 -1.04 8.04
CA GLU A 599 4.86 -2.21 7.30
C GLU A 599 3.32 -2.15 7.26
N PRO A 600 2.70 -2.19 6.07
CA PRO A 600 1.24 -2.14 5.96
C PRO A 600 0.62 -3.43 6.48
N GLU A 601 -0.54 -3.31 7.10
CA GLU A 601 -1.30 -4.44 7.61
C GLU A 601 -2.28 -4.93 6.53
N PHE A 602 -2.35 -6.26 6.38
CA PHE A 602 -3.32 -6.91 5.52
C PHE A 602 -4.65 -7.08 6.24
N ALA A 603 -5.74 -6.88 5.50
CA ALA A 603 -7.09 -7.08 6.03
C ALA A 603 -8.02 -7.66 4.96
N GLY A 604 -9.27 -7.92 5.37
CA GLY A 604 -10.36 -8.25 4.46
C GLY A 604 -11.49 -7.23 4.57
N VAL A 605 -12.21 -7.05 3.46
CA VAL A 605 -13.43 -6.23 3.40
C VAL A 605 -14.59 -7.09 3.92
N PRO A 606 -15.38 -6.61 4.89
CA PRO A 606 -16.46 -7.39 5.49
C PRO A 606 -17.71 -7.42 4.59
N GLY A 607 -17.76 -6.51 3.61
CA GLY A 607 -18.78 -6.43 2.57
C GLY A 607 -18.25 -6.88 1.21
N ALA A 608 -19.11 -6.72 0.19
CA ALA A 608 -18.77 -6.83 -1.21
C ALA A 608 -18.68 -5.41 -1.78
N THR A 609 -17.90 -5.22 -2.85
CA THR A 609 -17.72 -3.94 -3.54
C THR A 609 -17.87 -4.15 -5.04
N ASP A 610 -17.79 -3.10 -5.84
CA ASP A 610 -17.71 -3.23 -7.30
C ASP A 610 -16.57 -4.16 -7.77
N GLY A 611 -15.45 -4.18 -7.03
CA GLY A 611 -14.34 -5.10 -7.26
C GLY A 611 -14.73 -6.58 -7.25
N THR A 612 -15.81 -6.96 -6.55
CA THR A 612 -16.32 -8.33 -6.53
C THR A 612 -16.72 -8.81 -7.92
N PHE A 613 -17.33 -7.95 -8.73
CA PHE A 613 -17.72 -8.31 -10.11
C PHE A 613 -16.53 -8.35 -11.06
N LEU A 614 -15.57 -7.44 -10.90
CA LEU A 614 -14.34 -7.43 -11.71
C LEU A 614 -13.54 -8.72 -11.51
N TRP A 615 -13.40 -9.16 -10.26
CA TRP A 615 -12.73 -10.42 -9.94
C TRP A 615 -13.53 -11.62 -10.44
N ALA A 616 -14.82 -11.70 -10.12
CA ALA A 616 -15.63 -12.87 -10.40
C ALA A 616 -15.91 -13.12 -11.89
N LEU A 617 -16.10 -12.05 -12.67
CA LEU A 617 -16.53 -12.15 -14.07
C LEU A 617 -15.39 -11.96 -15.06
N LYS A 618 -14.28 -11.32 -14.66
CA LYS A 618 -13.16 -10.99 -15.54
C LYS A 618 -11.80 -11.49 -15.02
N ASP A 619 -11.75 -12.14 -13.85
CA ASP A 619 -10.51 -12.63 -13.24
C ASP A 619 -9.46 -11.51 -13.05
N ILE A 620 -9.94 -10.29 -12.77
CA ILE A 620 -9.08 -9.13 -12.54
C ILE A 620 -8.62 -9.16 -11.08
N PRO A 621 -7.30 -9.21 -10.79
CA PRO A 621 -6.81 -9.11 -9.43
C PRO A 621 -7.12 -7.72 -8.85
N ILE A 622 -7.69 -7.70 -7.65
CA ILE A 622 -8.14 -6.48 -6.98
C ILE A 622 -7.42 -6.27 -5.65
N VAL A 623 -7.21 -5.01 -5.28
CA VAL A 623 -6.83 -4.60 -3.93
C VAL A 623 -7.74 -3.47 -3.48
N THR A 624 -8.38 -3.62 -2.32
CA THR A 624 -9.27 -2.59 -1.77
C THR A 624 -8.53 -1.80 -0.71
N MET A 625 -8.49 -0.49 -0.86
CA MET A 625 -7.82 0.39 0.09
C MET A 625 -8.21 1.85 -0.10
N GLY A 626 -8.17 2.61 1.00
CA GLY A 626 -8.52 4.03 1.00
C GLY A 626 -8.46 4.63 2.40
N ALA A 627 -8.58 5.95 2.47
CA ALA A 627 -8.73 6.69 3.72
C ALA A 627 -10.16 6.55 4.27
N GLY A 628 -10.30 6.72 5.58
CA GLY A 628 -11.59 6.64 6.25
C GLY A 628 -11.67 5.45 7.19
N ASP A 629 -12.12 5.72 8.42
CA ASP A 629 -12.37 4.71 9.43
C ASP A 629 -13.52 3.80 8.99
N ARG A 630 -13.30 2.48 9.02
CA ARG A 630 -14.25 1.44 8.59
C ARG A 630 -15.55 1.39 9.38
N GLN A 631 -15.62 2.06 10.52
CA GLN A 631 -16.82 2.13 11.36
C GLN A 631 -17.70 3.36 11.07
N VAL A 632 -17.16 4.37 10.39
CA VAL A 632 -17.85 5.65 10.15
C VAL A 632 -18.90 5.63 9.02
N PRO A 633 -18.79 4.82 7.95
CA PRO A 633 -19.78 4.77 6.88
C PRO A 633 -21.22 4.62 7.36
N HIS A 634 -22.15 5.24 6.63
CA HIS A 634 -23.61 5.19 6.84
C HIS A 634 -24.12 5.80 8.16
N GLN A 635 -23.26 6.39 8.98
CA GLN A 635 -23.64 7.07 10.22
C GLN A 635 -23.99 8.56 10.00
N VAL A 636 -24.57 9.18 11.03
CA VAL A 636 -24.72 10.64 11.13
C VAL A 636 -23.34 11.28 11.37
N ASP A 637 -23.15 12.49 10.85
CA ASP A 637 -21.87 13.21 10.94
C ASP A 637 -20.68 12.40 10.40
N GLU A 638 -20.90 11.67 9.29
CA GLU A 638 -19.84 10.97 8.55
C GLU A 638 -18.67 11.92 8.25
N TRP A 639 -17.44 11.42 8.40
CA TRP A 639 -16.23 12.21 8.24
C TRP A 639 -15.04 11.41 7.71
N VAL A 640 -14.07 12.13 7.13
CA VAL A 640 -12.75 11.62 6.74
C VAL A 640 -11.63 12.52 7.26
N ASP A 641 -10.50 11.94 7.65
CA ASP A 641 -9.29 12.68 8.02
C ASP A 641 -8.56 13.18 6.77
N LEU A 642 -8.33 14.49 6.68
CA LEU A 642 -7.77 15.10 5.47
C LEU A 642 -6.30 14.71 5.24
N ASN A 643 -5.52 14.49 6.31
CA ASN A 643 -4.12 14.06 6.14
C ASN A 643 -4.05 12.62 5.66
N GLN A 644 -4.90 11.74 6.20
CA GLN A 644 -5.03 10.37 5.72
C GLN A 644 -5.44 10.36 4.25
N LEU A 645 -6.41 11.20 3.86
CA LEU A 645 -6.89 11.27 2.49
C LEU A 645 -5.82 11.74 1.49
N VAL A 646 -5.06 12.77 1.84
CA VAL A 646 -3.92 13.24 1.03
C VAL A 646 -2.83 12.16 0.93
N ASN A 647 -2.57 11.42 2.02
CA ASN A 647 -1.64 10.29 1.97
C ASN A 647 -2.15 9.16 1.09
N THR A 648 -3.45 8.87 1.09
CA THR A 648 -4.07 7.89 0.19
C THR A 648 -3.89 8.29 -1.27
N ALA A 649 -4.05 9.57 -1.64
CA ALA A 649 -3.75 10.04 -3.01
C ALA A 649 -2.28 9.78 -3.40
N ARG A 650 -1.34 9.98 -2.46
CA ARG A 650 0.08 9.64 -2.67
C ARG A 650 0.30 8.15 -2.85
N ILE A 651 -0.38 7.33 -2.06
CA ILE A 651 -0.30 5.87 -2.15
C ILE A 651 -0.83 5.41 -3.51
N TYR A 652 -2.01 5.84 -3.94
CA TYR A 652 -2.57 5.52 -5.26
C TYR A 652 -1.59 5.88 -6.39
N ALA A 653 -1.03 7.08 -6.38
CA ALA A 653 -0.07 7.50 -7.42
C ALA A 653 1.19 6.62 -7.43
N LEU A 654 1.74 6.30 -6.26
CA LEU A 654 2.91 5.42 -6.14
C LEU A 654 2.60 3.96 -6.51
N THR A 655 1.41 3.47 -6.21
CA THR A 655 0.95 2.15 -6.66
C THR A 655 0.91 2.09 -8.18
N ALA A 656 0.36 3.11 -8.85
CA ALA A 656 0.37 3.21 -10.30
C ALA A 656 1.79 3.32 -10.87
N LEU A 657 2.65 4.13 -10.24
CA LEU A 657 4.05 4.29 -10.65
C LEU A 657 4.78 2.94 -10.63
N HIS A 658 4.65 2.18 -9.54
CA HIS A 658 5.31 0.90 -9.36
C HIS A 658 4.75 -0.15 -10.33
N TYR A 659 3.43 -0.30 -10.40
CA TYR A 659 2.76 -1.31 -11.22
C TYR A 659 3.03 -1.12 -12.73
N LEU A 660 3.08 0.12 -13.20
CA LEU A 660 3.28 0.47 -14.63
C LEU A 660 4.73 0.84 -14.96
N TYR A 661 5.69 0.64 -14.04
CA TYR A 661 7.07 0.99 -14.32
C TYR A 661 7.69 0.07 -15.38
N PRO A 662 8.37 0.60 -16.42
CA PRO A 662 8.90 -0.20 -17.54
C PRO A 662 9.96 -1.27 -17.17
N GLY A 663 10.41 -1.32 -15.92
CA GLY A 663 11.47 -2.21 -15.43
C GLY A 663 11.01 -3.58 -14.93
N ASP A 664 9.72 -3.73 -14.60
CA ASP A 664 9.17 -4.92 -13.90
C ASP A 664 8.52 -5.95 -14.83
N SER A 665 8.76 -5.84 -16.13
CA SER A 665 8.32 -6.84 -17.12
C SER A 665 9.41 -7.88 -17.40
N ARG A 666 10.01 -8.46 -16.34
CA ARG A 666 10.97 -9.58 -16.46
C ARG A 666 10.71 -10.70 -15.48
#